data_AF-A0A914X0M9-F1
#
_entry.id   AF-A0A914X0M9-F1
#
_cell.length_a   1.000
_cell.length_b   1.000
_cell.length_c   1.000
_cell.angle_alpha   90.00
_cell.angle_beta   90.00
_cell.angle_gamma   90.00
#
_symmetry.space_group_name_H-M   'P 1'
#
loop_
_entity.id
_entity.type
_entity.pdbx_description
1 polymer ?
#
loop_
_entity_poly.entity_id
_entity_poly.type
_entity_poly.pdbx_seq_one_letter_code
_entity_poly.pdbx_strand_id
1 'polypeptide(L)'
;MTGAIRRLQTAMVQKRAADSDAESASSGQGDDAAAVAQPKTKKAKRLNRRKAKAGEEESLMSNDFFELEARDFLNDVTPDSKSKAKVKALTDRIEAFLLSATSEKSHKLNDWKWVEKFGLAFPLNASGQRAFADSAAEYKFVAPETVSVVGSWLLDTATKPLPTVDLLLTLPQGFYGSRDFLNHIYHTRRAQYLCSCLIKIKQRKKLADEFSNFCFEYLDNDPMRPVVVLIAKELPLRIRLLCSPGALWMKPSRFRPENSNLRPSWYFESTAPAEVELPPTPHYNSSILADVLLLRSNEHFSKTLANHAEIKKAMRLLTFWLRQRELNQRRDGFSNFLLTAWMAYCLKANLINERMNYRHVLESVWKAFVQVSWLDTNISLADEVNATDDEVRPTIEQFRAKFEMVFVDSTGYLNLAANLSRYAYDRLRNEAAKALAITSTDPSNAFNLLFIEDVPFQRTFDQYFRIDAPDALRQYALSSAELKIVWMDRDGDTASVVLPNIAQLLSKGLTDRVQVIDVQRKRFSAWKCSDSPPNGRDCESLLFGVCLDQDTVSTALTRGPPANDEAAKQFRQLWGERSEMRKFADNAICEAVVWQADNARLTRLIPAQIVKHLLNLHFSIPPKNVRYIATQVEDVVSNETVTADPTGERRFEDIGRSFEKLSQSLRLLQNLPLGVAGIQAMSPIARKTEPFPPAVADARLTNTNCATVHDSVLVPKSGSVAKCPPFLPSLQVFLTLETSGKWSEDLKAFRRLKTAFYLQMSEQLQQQFQFHSTAMVDGVLAVVDGTVFFLQIAHAKEVHLLKKAKYEGGTLLKETAESKALEKEIVDRPKIVSCLQSVSQQHAAFALTCRLAKRWLAGHLLSGYLADEAVELIVASLFVNPAPFAIPGSGLVGFIRFLHLLANHDWLTSPVLVNFTSSWSATKLENVRKQFIKLRPTLPTMCLCTPDDETGARWTRQQPIPMIVNRLAKLASTSMVLFEKRIVEGTPVDLSGAFKPSLSGYHVLIRLHGRNIARRPAGDAAESEAAHANKLPVVDFDPVALYVNELRIAFEHMALFFYDGLGGDIIGVLWKPTAKDSCDLKVTRIPGRVLVVEEEPKLQTNFSAALEDFKMLGRG
;
A
#
# COMPACT_ATOMS: atom_id res chain seq x y z
N MET A 1 12.31 10.47 -11.81
CA MET A 1 11.83 9.10 -12.11
C MET A 1 10.39 9.16 -12.59
N THR A 2 9.46 9.65 -11.77
CA THR A 2 8.05 9.93 -12.12
C THR A 2 7.86 10.72 -13.43
N GLY A 3 8.64 11.76 -13.68
CA GLY A 3 8.55 12.54 -14.94
C GLY A 3 9.05 11.81 -16.21
N ALA A 4 9.94 10.83 -16.09
CA ALA A 4 10.43 10.04 -17.22
C ALA A 4 9.51 8.84 -17.50
N ILE A 5 9.02 8.19 -16.43
CA ILE A 5 8.02 7.12 -16.49
C ILE A 5 6.72 7.62 -17.13
N ARG A 6 6.24 8.81 -16.74
CA ARG A 6 5.04 9.42 -17.33
C ARG A 6 5.20 9.77 -18.81
N ARG A 7 6.40 10.18 -19.23
CA ARG A 7 6.70 10.43 -20.66
C ARG A 7 6.76 9.14 -21.47
N LEU A 8 7.26 8.05 -20.91
CA LEU A 8 7.29 6.74 -21.56
C LEU A 8 5.90 6.11 -21.70
N GLN A 9 5.08 6.21 -20.65
CA GLN A 9 3.66 5.82 -20.72
C GLN A 9 2.92 6.63 -21.80
N THR A 10 3.18 7.94 -21.91
CA THR A 10 2.54 8.79 -22.93
C THR A 10 3.06 8.47 -24.35
N ALA A 11 4.36 8.21 -24.51
CA ALA A 11 4.98 7.93 -25.82
C ALA A 11 4.65 6.52 -26.35
N MET A 12 4.55 5.51 -25.48
CA MET A 12 4.10 4.16 -25.84
C MET A 12 2.65 4.16 -26.34
N VAL A 13 1.79 5.01 -25.75
CA VAL A 13 0.39 5.16 -26.14
C VAL A 13 0.24 5.78 -27.54
N GLN A 14 1.09 6.76 -27.89
CA GLN A 14 1.07 7.37 -29.22
C GLN A 14 1.55 6.39 -30.31
N LYS A 15 2.46 5.48 -29.99
CA LYS A 15 2.96 4.47 -30.93
C LYS A 15 1.95 3.34 -31.19
N ARG A 16 1.23 2.89 -30.15
CA ARG A 16 0.14 1.89 -30.28
C ARG A 16 -1.07 2.37 -31.08
N ALA A 17 -1.31 3.69 -31.14
CA ALA A 17 -2.37 4.26 -31.96
C ALA A 17 -1.99 4.34 -33.46
N ALA A 18 -0.70 4.36 -33.80
CA ALA A 18 -0.23 4.47 -35.19
C ALA A 18 -0.21 3.10 -35.91
N ASP A 19 -0.01 2.00 -35.17
CA ASP A 19 0.03 0.65 -35.76
C ASP A 19 -1.38 0.04 -36.02
N SER A 20 -2.46 0.63 -35.48
CA SER A 20 -3.84 0.16 -35.73
C SER A 20 -4.43 0.61 -37.07
N ASP A 21 -3.79 1.54 -37.77
CA ASP A 21 -4.29 2.09 -39.04
C ASP A 21 -3.81 1.30 -40.28
N ALA A 22 -3.01 0.24 -40.12
CA ALA A 22 -2.40 -0.51 -41.22
C ALA A 22 -3.08 -1.84 -41.61
N GLU A 23 -4.10 -2.30 -40.89
CA GLU A 23 -4.82 -3.56 -41.22
C GLU A 23 -6.29 -3.33 -41.56
N SER A 24 -6.57 -2.82 -42.77
CA SER A 24 -7.92 -2.91 -43.35
C SER A 24 -7.89 -3.00 -44.88
N ALA A 25 -7.51 -4.16 -45.43
CA ALA A 25 -7.85 -4.52 -46.81
C ALA A 25 -7.74 -6.04 -47.05
N SER A 26 -8.85 -6.77 -46.98
CA SER A 26 -9.28 -7.69 -48.05
C SER A 26 -10.64 -8.33 -47.72
N SER A 27 -11.58 -8.13 -48.62
CA SER A 27 -12.91 -8.75 -48.66
C SER A 27 -12.97 -9.73 -49.84
N GLY A 28 -13.54 -10.91 -49.64
CA GLY A 28 -13.90 -11.84 -50.72
C GLY A 28 -14.89 -12.91 -50.24
N GLN A 29 -16.05 -12.98 -50.89
CA GLN A 29 -17.22 -13.82 -50.60
C GLN A 29 -17.11 -15.28 -51.11
N GLY A 30 -17.99 -16.16 -50.63
CA GLY A 30 -18.38 -17.42 -51.30
C GLY A 30 -19.26 -18.33 -50.42
N ASP A 31 -20.52 -18.50 -50.80
CA ASP A 31 -21.57 -19.31 -50.13
C ASP A 31 -21.55 -20.83 -50.49
N ASP A 32 -22.14 -21.62 -49.58
CA ASP A 32 -23.16 -22.69 -49.77
C ASP A 32 -22.99 -24.12 -49.16
N ALA A 33 -24.09 -24.49 -48.46
CA ALA A 33 -24.73 -25.75 -48.01
C ALA A 33 -24.12 -27.15 -48.33
N ALA A 34 -24.44 -28.29 -47.67
CA ALA A 34 -25.04 -28.73 -46.40
C ALA A 34 -24.83 -30.27 -46.31
N ALA A 35 -24.61 -30.86 -45.13
CA ALA A 35 -24.95 -32.28 -44.82
C ALA A 35 -24.72 -32.65 -43.34
N VAL A 36 -25.66 -33.43 -42.79
CA VAL A 36 -25.83 -33.84 -41.39
C VAL A 36 -25.16 -35.20 -41.11
N ALA A 37 -24.38 -35.33 -40.03
CA ALA A 37 -24.29 -36.52 -39.16
C ALA A 37 -23.32 -36.30 -37.96
N GLN A 38 -23.72 -36.65 -36.74
CA GLN A 38 -22.84 -36.87 -35.57
C GLN A 38 -23.05 -38.31 -35.06
N PRO A 39 -22.02 -38.93 -34.45
CA PRO A 39 -22.09 -38.96 -32.99
C PRO A 39 -20.82 -38.43 -32.30
N LYS A 40 -21.10 -37.44 -31.44
CA LYS A 40 -20.44 -37.00 -30.21
C LYS A 40 -19.34 -37.92 -29.64
N THR A 41 -18.09 -37.75 -30.05
CA THR A 41 -16.86 -38.09 -29.26
C THR A 41 -15.61 -37.41 -29.83
N LYS A 42 -15.52 -37.19 -31.16
CA LYS A 42 -14.41 -36.43 -31.78
C LYS A 42 -14.50 -34.90 -31.59
N LYS A 43 -15.70 -34.35 -31.36
CA LYS A 43 -15.94 -32.91 -31.18
C LYS A 43 -15.38 -32.37 -29.86
N ALA A 44 -15.43 -33.15 -28.78
CA ALA A 44 -14.83 -32.80 -27.49
C ALA A 44 -13.29 -32.78 -27.54
N LYS A 45 -12.67 -33.77 -28.21
CA LYS A 45 -11.21 -33.77 -28.43
C LYS A 45 -10.74 -32.63 -29.34
N ARG A 46 -11.49 -32.28 -30.39
CA ARG A 46 -11.14 -31.18 -31.33
C ARG A 46 -11.41 -29.80 -30.71
N LEU A 47 -12.41 -29.68 -29.84
CA LEU A 47 -12.69 -28.48 -29.04
C LEU A 47 -11.64 -28.28 -27.93
N ASN A 48 -11.23 -29.34 -27.24
CA ASN A 48 -10.14 -29.28 -26.27
C ASN A 48 -8.80 -28.98 -26.95
N ARG A 49 -8.55 -29.51 -28.15
CA ARG A 49 -7.34 -29.18 -28.93
C ARG A 49 -7.39 -27.75 -29.48
N ARG A 50 -8.56 -27.22 -29.86
CA ARG A 50 -8.73 -25.80 -30.23
C ARG A 50 -8.65 -24.85 -29.02
N LYS A 51 -9.15 -25.25 -27.85
CA LYS A 51 -9.00 -24.50 -26.60
C LYS A 51 -7.55 -24.52 -26.10
N ALA A 52 -6.85 -25.65 -26.24
CA ALA A 52 -5.42 -25.74 -25.95
C ALA A 52 -4.59 -24.91 -26.94
N LYS A 53 -4.91 -24.97 -28.24
CA LYS A 53 -4.22 -24.18 -29.27
C LYS A 53 -4.52 -22.67 -29.17
N ALA A 54 -5.75 -22.30 -28.81
CA ALA A 54 -6.11 -20.90 -28.49
C ALA A 54 -5.41 -20.44 -27.21
N GLY A 55 -5.33 -21.28 -26.17
CA GLY A 55 -4.55 -20.97 -24.96
C GLY A 55 -3.04 -20.89 -25.20
N GLU A 56 -2.50 -21.67 -26.14
CA GLU A 56 -1.11 -21.56 -26.62
C GLU A 56 -0.88 -20.28 -27.43
N GLU A 57 -1.76 -19.96 -28.39
CA GLU A 57 -1.71 -18.72 -29.19
C GLU A 57 -1.92 -17.46 -28.31
N GLU A 58 -2.76 -17.52 -27.28
CA GLU A 58 -2.99 -16.44 -26.30
C GLU A 58 -1.84 -16.28 -25.31
N SER A 59 -1.24 -17.38 -24.85
CA SER A 59 0.00 -17.35 -24.06
C SER A 59 1.09 -16.67 -24.88
N LEU A 60 1.27 -17.06 -26.14
CA LEU A 60 2.24 -16.46 -27.08
C LEU A 60 2.01 -14.94 -27.25
N MET A 61 0.78 -14.48 -27.50
CA MET A 61 0.47 -13.04 -27.66
C MET A 61 0.68 -12.24 -26.37
N SER A 62 0.30 -12.78 -25.21
CA SER A 62 0.56 -12.13 -23.91
C SER A 62 2.05 -12.11 -23.58
N ASN A 63 2.80 -13.11 -24.08
CA ASN A 63 4.23 -13.19 -23.93
C ASN A 63 4.94 -12.11 -24.74
N ASP A 64 4.47 -11.86 -25.97
CA ASP A 64 5.01 -10.82 -26.84
C ASP A 64 4.83 -9.41 -26.24
N PHE A 65 3.71 -9.16 -25.53
CA PHE A 65 3.44 -7.85 -24.93
C PHE A 65 4.35 -7.53 -23.74
N PHE A 66 4.48 -8.47 -22.80
CA PHE A 66 5.41 -8.33 -21.68
C PHE A 66 6.85 -8.15 -22.19
N GLU A 67 7.23 -8.90 -23.22
CA GLU A 67 8.55 -8.79 -23.82
C GLU A 67 8.78 -7.43 -24.48
N LEU A 68 7.77 -6.89 -25.19
CA LEU A 68 7.82 -5.54 -25.77
C LEU A 68 8.01 -4.45 -24.71
N GLU A 69 7.21 -4.48 -23.64
CA GLU A 69 7.28 -3.50 -22.55
C GLU A 69 8.62 -3.59 -21.80
N ALA A 70 9.08 -4.82 -21.53
CA ALA A 70 10.38 -5.06 -20.93
C ALA A 70 11.53 -4.56 -21.82
N ARG A 71 11.45 -4.77 -23.13
CA ARG A 71 12.48 -4.32 -24.08
C ARG A 71 12.57 -2.80 -24.11
N ASP A 72 11.44 -2.12 -24.23
CA ASP A 72 11.40 -0.65 -24.28
C ASP A 72 11.89 -0.07 -22.94
N PHE A 73 11.41 -0.60 -21.81
CA PHE A 73 11.89 -0.21 -20.49
C PHE A 73 13.40 -0.40 -20.34
N LEU A 74 13.94 -1.55 -20.76
CA LEU A 74 15.37 -1.84 -20.75
C LEU A 74 16.18 -0.84 -21.59
N ASN A 75 15.67 -0.42 -22.75
CA ASN A 75 16.31 0.60 -23.57
C ASN A 75 16.39 1.95 -22.84
N ASP A 76 15.35 2.32 -22.10
CA ASP A 76 15.32 3.56 -21.36
C ASP A 76 16.26 3.54 -20.15
N VAL A 77 16.28 2.43 -19.42
CA VAL A 77 17.05 2.33 -18.17
C VAL A 77 18.53 2.00 -18.38
N THR A 78 18.93 1.52 -19.57
CA THR A 78 20.32 1.17 -19.85
C THR A 78 21.13 2.41 -20.26
N PRO A 79 22.33 2.61 -19.71
CA PRO A 79 23.24 3.67 -20.17
C PRO A 79 23.58 3.53 -21.66
N ASP A 80 23.42 4.61 -22.43
CA ASP A 80 23.73 4.62 -23.87
C ASP A 80 25.24 4.59 -24.14
N SER A 81 25.62 4.26 -25.38
CA SER A 81 27.02 4.13 -25.80
C SER A 81 27.81 5.43 -25.64
N LYS A 82 27.20 6.58 -25.92
CA LYS A 82 27.81 7.92 -25.78
C LYS A 82 28.14 8.23 -24.32
N SER A 83 27.22 7.94 -23.41
CA SER A 83 27.39 8.07 -21.97
C SER A 83 28.50 7.14 -21.49
N LYS A 84 28.49 5.88 -21.92
CA LYS A 84 29.55 4.91 -21.59
C LYS A 84 30.94 5.39 -21.99
N ALA A 85 31.09 5.97 -23.19
CA ALA A 85 32.36 6.53 -23.65
C ALA A 85 32.83 7.72 -22.80
N LYS A 86 31.92 8.64 -22.42
CA LYS A 86 32.24 9.76 -21.52
C LYS A 86 32.63 9.29 -20.13
N VAL A 87 31.93 8.30 -19.58
CA VAL A 87 32.27 7.69 -18.29
C VAL A 87 33.66 7.09 -18.34
N LYS A 88 33.97 6.30 -19.37
CA LYS A 88 35.31 5.72 -19.56
C LYS A 88 36.40 6.79 -19.58
N ALA A 89 36.22 7.84 -20.38
CA ALA A 89 37.19 8.94 -20.43
C ALA A 89 37.39 9.62 -19.07
N LEU A 90 36.33 9.76 -18.26
CA LEU A 90 36.42 10.32 -16.91
C LEU A 90 37.12 9.36 -15.93
N THR A 91 36.80 8.06 -15.97
CA THR A 91 37.47 7.06 -15.12
C THR A 91 38.95 6.93 -15.44
N ASP A 92 39.32 6.95 -16.72
CA ASP A 92 40.72 6.87 -17.18
C ASP A 92 41.52 8.10 -16.67
N ARG A 93 40.90 9.29 -16.62
CA ARG A 93 41.53 10.50 -16.03
C ARG A 93 41.74 10.37 -14.53
N ILE A 94 40.76 9.81 -13.81
CA ILE A 94 40.88 9.59 -12.35
C ILE A 94 41.98 8.56 -12.06
N GLU A 95 42.00 7.45 -12.81
CA GLU A 95 43.02 6.41 -12.74
C GLU A 95 44.42 6.99 -12.96
N ALA A 96 44.65 7.66 -14.09
CA ALA A 96 45.96 8.25 -14.40
C ALA A 96 46.42 9.27 -13.33
N PHE A 97 45.48 10.03 -12.76
CA PHE A 97 45.78 10.96 -11.68
C PHE A 97 46.16 10.25 -10.38
N LEU A 98 45.41 9.24 -9.95
CA LEU A 98 45.66 8.54 -8.70
C LEU A 98 46.96 7.70 -8.76
N LEU A 99 47.25 7.07 -9.90
CA LEU A 99 48.48 6.30 -10.12
C LEU A 99 49.75 7.18 -10.10
N SER A 100 49.65 8.45 -10.49
CA SER A 100 50.77 9.39 -10.49
C SER A 100 50.88 10.24 -9.23
N ALA A 101 49.95 10.10 -8.28
CA ALA A 101 49.91 10.94 -7.09
C ALA A 101 50.93 10.51 -6.02
N THR A 102 51.66 11.47 -5.45
CA THR A 102 52.66 11.23 -4.38
C THR A 102 52.34 12.01 -3.11
N SER A 103 52.94 11.61 -1.98
CA SER A 103 52.87 12.35 -0.71
C SER A 103 54.20 12.29 0.04
N GLU A 104 54.72 13.44 0.45
CA GLU A 104 55.95 13.54 1.25
C GLU A 104 55.68 13.55 2.76
N LYS A 105 54.48 13.98 3.18
CA LYS A 105 54.11 14.11 4.59
C LYS A 105 53.60 12.77 5.15
N SER A 106 54.14 12.41 6.31
CA SER A 106 53.68 11.33 7.18
C SER A 106 52.87 11.93 8.33
N HIS A 107 51.84 11.22 8.79
CA HIS A 107 50.98 11.59 9.90
C HIS A 107 50.92 10.45 10.90
N LYS A 108 50.71 10.71 12.19
CA LYS A 108 50.43 9.62 13.13
C LYS A 108 49.08 8.98 12.76
N LEU A 109 48.98 7.66 12.84
CA LEU A 109 47.75 6.96 12.47
C LEU A 109 46.54 7.41 13.30
N ASN A 110 46.76 7.77 14.57
CA ASN A 110 45.75 8.27 15.49
C ASN A 110 45.43 9.78 15.35
N ASP A 111 46.18 10.50 14.50
CA ASP A 111 45.96 11.93 14.24
C ASP A 111 45.36 12.09 12.84
N TRP A 112 44.04 12.23 12.75
CA TRP A 112 43.34 12.62 11.51
C TRP A 112 42.91 14.09 11.52
N LYS A 113 43.40 14.93 12.46
CA LYS A 113 43.11 16.39 12.43
C LYS A 113 43.67 17.05 11.17
N TRP A 114 44.67 16.44 10.53
CA TRP A 114 45.15 16.89 9.24
C TRP A 114 44.09 16.80 8.13
N VAL A 115 43.12 15.87 8.23
CA VAL A 115 41.99 15.73 7.29
C VAL A 115 41.04 16.91 7.45
N GLU A 116 40.78 17.34 8.69
CA GLU A 116 39.92 18.48 9.03
C GLU A 116 40.46 19.81 8.47
N LYS A 117 41.78 19.96 8.38
CA LYS A 117 42.42 21.13 7.74
C LYS A 117 42.04 21.31 6.26
N PHE A 118 41.55 20.25 5.61
CA PHE A 118 41.05 20.28 4.23
C PHE A 118 39.52 20.33 4.14
N GLY A 119 38.83 20.64 5.24
CA GLY A 119 37.37 20.78 5.31
C GLY A 119 36.63 19.44 5.23
N LEU A 120 37.26 18.36 5.69
CA LEU A 120 36.68 17.02 5.73
C LEU A 120 36.56 16.55 7.19
N ALA A 121 35.40 16.04 7.58
CA ALA A 121 35.23 15.27 8.81
C ALA A 121 35.73 13.83 8.58
N PHE A 122 36.38 13.24 9.58
CA PHE A 122 36.84 11.86 9.48
C PHE A 122 35.63 10.90 9.44
N PRO A 123 35.53 9.98 8.45
CA PRO A 123 34.28 9.29 8.14
C PRO A 123 34.04 8.02 8.99
N LEU A 124 34.70 7.87 10.13
CA LEU A 124 34.48 6.78 11.09
C LEU A 124 34.09 7.34 12.46
N ASN A 125 33.22 6.61 13.17
CA ASN A 125 32.83 6.97 14.54
C ASN A 125 33.94 6.60 15.54
N ALA A 126 34.23 7.53 16.45
CA ALA A 126 35.39 7.55 17.32
C ALA A 126 35.33 6.67 18.59
N SER A 127 34.78 5.45 18.53
CA SER A 127 34.89 4.48 19.66
C SER A 127 36.31 4.02 19.88
N GLY A 128 36.74 3.91 21.14
CA GLY A 128 38.01 3.28 21.52
C GLY A 128 39.26 4.12 21.24
N GLN A 129 39.09 5.38 20.82
CA GLN A 129 40.20 6.23 20.39
C GLN A 129 41.11 6.71 21.52
N ARG A 130 40.71 6.62 22.80
CA ARG A 130 41.62 6.97 23.90
C ARG A 130 42.78 5.97 24.03
N ALA A 131 42.59 4.72 23.60
CA ALA A 131 43.66 3.71 23.58
C ALA A 131 44.54 3.75 22.30
N PHE A 132 44.14 4.47 21.25
CA PHE A 132 45.00 4.69 20.08
C PHE A 132 46.15 5.67 20.35
N ALA A 133 46.11 6.39 21.48
CA ALA A 133 47.09 7.43 21.84
C ALA A 133 48.54 6.92 21.87
N ASP A 134 48.76 5.63 22.16
CA ASP A 134 50.09 5.02 22.31
C ASP A 134 50.63 4.32 21.05
N SER A 135 49.90 4.35 19.93
CA SER A 135 50.37 3.72 18.68
C SER A 135 51.48 4.55 18.03
N ALA A 136 52.69 3.99 17.94
CA ALA A 136 53.79 4.54 17.14
C ALA A 136 53.58 4.41 15.62
N ALA A 137 52.44 3.87 15.17
CA ALA A 137 52.18 3.63 13.76
C ALA A 137 51.96 4.94 12.99
N GLU A 138 52.69 5.08 11.88
CA GLU A 138 52.55 6.20 10.96
C GLU A 138 51.66 5.84 9.75
N TYR A 139 50.96 6.84 9.27
CA TYR A 139 50.20 6.86 8.02
C TYR A 139 50.92 7.74 7.00
N LYS A 140 51.21 7.15 5.83
CA LYS A 140 51.71 7.86 4.66
C LYS A 140 50.93 7.39 3.44
N PHE A 141 50.46 8.33 2.63
CA PHE A 141 49.80 8.00 1.36
C PHE A 141 50.81 7.44 0.36
N VAL A 142 50.42 6.35 -0.31
CA VAL A 142 51.14 5.72 -1.42
C VAL A 142 50.17 5.60 -2.61
N ALA A 143 50.66 5.79 -3.84
CA ALA A 143 49.86 5.56 -5.03
C ALA A 143 49.32 4.11 -5.03
N PRO A 144 48.08 3.88 -5.49
CA PRO A 144 47.57 2.52 -5.65
C PRO A 144 48.39 1.80 -6.73
N GLU A 145 48.48 0.48 -6.63
CA GLU A 145 49.13 -0.37 -7.63
C GLU A 145 48.28 -0.46 -8.90
N THR A 146 46.96 -0.58 -8.74
CA THR A 146 45.99 -0.57 -9.84
C THR A 146 44.73 0.19 -9.45
N VAL A 147 44.07 0.76 -10.46
CA VAL A 147 42.71 1.32 -10.35
C VAL A 147 41.85 0.60 -11.37
N SER A 148 40.87 -0.18 -10.94
CA SER A 148 40.03 -0.97 -11.84
C SER A 148 38.55 -0.65 -11.67
N VAL A 149 37.80 -0.68 -12.77
CA VAL A 149 36.34 -0.55 -12.75
C VAL A 149 35.74 -1.90 -12.38
N VAL A 150 34.90 -1.95 -11.34
CA VAL A 150 34.28 -3.18 -10.85
C VAL A 150 32.76 -3.07 -10.71
N GLY A 151 32.11 -4.13 -10.24
CA GLY A 151 30.68 -4.14 -9.90
C GLY A 151 29.76 -4.07 -11.12
N SER A 152 28.58 -3.47 -10.92
CA SER A 152 27.51 -3.45 -11.92
C SER A 152 27.87 -2.75 -13.23
N TRP A 153 28.83 -1.80 -13.21
CA TRP A 153 29.28 -1.14 -14.43
C TRP A 153 30.11 -2.07 -15.31
N LEU A 154 31.06 -2.80 -14.72
CA LEU A 154 31.89 -3.79 -15.43
C LEU A 154 31.04 -4.91 -16.03
N LEU A 155 30.04 -5.39 -15.27
CA LEU A 155 29.13 -6.46 -15.72
C LEU A 155 28.10 -6.00 -16.76
N ASP A 156 28.06 -4.71 -17.09
CA ASP A 156 27.01 -4.09 -17.89
C ASP A 156 25.60 -4.35 -17.31
N THR A 157 25.43 -4.20 -15.99
CA THR A 157 24.14 -4.33 -15.29
C THR A 157 23.71 -3.04 -14.58
N ALA A 158 24.50 -1.97 -14.68
CA ALA A 158 24.17 -0.65 -14.13
C ALA A 158 22.92 -0.03 -14.80
N THR A 159 22.10 0.68 -14.03
CA THR A 159 20.82 1.26 -14.47
C THR A 159 20.69 2.76 -14.17
N LYS A 160 19.96 3.49 -15.03
CA LYS A 160 19.54 4.91 -14.86
C LYS A 160 18.50 5.05 -13.72
N PRO A 161 18.24 6.26 -13.17
CA PRO A 161 18.69 7.60 -13.59
C PRO A 161 20.07 8.01 -13.07
N LEU A 162 20.64 7.33 -12.07
CA LEU A 162 21.93 7.69 -11.50
C LEU A 162 22.79 6.43 -11.32
N PRO A 163 23.34 5.87 -12.43
CA PRO A 163 24.25 4.72 -12.37
C PRO A 163 25.43 4.98 -11.44
N THR A 164 25.93 3.90 -10.83
CA THR A 164 27.09 3.91 -9.94
C THR A 164 28.23 3.18 -10.61
N VAL A 165 29.39 3.84 -10.72
CA VAL A 165 30.65 3.23 -11.16
C VAL A 165 31.52 3.04 -9.93
N ASP A 166 31.87 1.79 -9.64
CA ASP A 166 32.76 1.46 -8.54
C ASP A 166 34.21 1.38 -9.08
N LEU A 167 35.10 2.25 -8.57
CA LEU A 167 36.53 2.25 -8.86
C LEU A 167 37.28 1.61 -7.70
N LEU A 168 37.87 0.44 -7.94
CA LEU A 168 38.64 -0.31 -6.97
C LEU A 168 40.11 0.11 -7.00
N LEU A 169 40.59 0.65 -5.87
CA LEU A 169 41.97 1.02 -5.65
C LEU A 169 42.69 -0.14 -4.95
N THR A 170 43.57 -0.85 -5.67
CA THR A 170 44.38 -1.92 -5.09
C THR A 170 45.64 -1.33 -4.47
N LEU A 171 45.82 -1.50 -3.17
CA LEU A 171 46.94 -0.91 -2.44
C LEU A 171 48.18 -1.81 -2.51
N PRO A 172 49.40 -1.24 -2.57
CA PRO A 172 50.63 -2.03 -2.56
C PRO A 172 50.74 -2.95 -1.34
N GLN A 173 51.36 -4.11 -1.49
CA GLN A 173 51.44 -5.15 -0.43
C GLN A 173 52.01 -4.65 0.90
N GLY A 174 52.97 -3.72 0.87
CA GLY A 174 53.60 -3.14 2.07
C GLY A 174 52.83 -2.00 2.74
N PHE A 175 51.65 -1.61 2.23
CA PHE A 175 50.89 -0.48 2.78
C PHE A 175 50.30 -0.78 4.17
N TYR A 176 49.86 -2.02 4.39
CA TYR A 176 49.34 -2.49 5.66
C TYR A 176 50.40 -3.35 6.38
N GLY A 177 50.55 -3.15 7.69
CA GLY A 177 51.38 -3.97 8.54
C GLY A 177 50.80 -5.36 8.80
N SER A 178 51.63 -6.28 9.29
CA SER A 178 51.25 -7.67 9.57
C SER A 178 50.21 -7.84 10.69
N ARG A 179 49.98 -6.80 11.51
CA ARG A 179 49.00 -6.79 12.62
C ARG A 179 47.87 -5.78 12.42
N ASP A 180 47.80 -5.12 11.26
CA ASP A 180 46.83 -4.05 11.01
C ASP A 180 45.38 -4.55 10.92
N PHE A 181 45.17 -5.87 10.85
CA PHE A 181 43.83 -6.46 10.96
C PHE A 181 43.20 -6.32 12.37
N LEU A 182 43.99 -5.99 13.39
CA LEU A 182 43.51 -5.85 14.76
C LEU A 182 42.91 -4.48 15.05
N ASN A 183 41.90 -4.44 15.93
CA ASN A 183 41.48 -3.23 16.66
C ASN A 183 41.23 -1.98 15.77
N HIS A 184 40.50 -2.12 14.67
CA HIS A 184 40.17 -1.06 13.70
C HIS A 184 41.35 -0.35 13.04
N ILE A 185 42.59 -0.86 13.14
CA ILE A 185 43.76 -0.27 12.47
C ILE A 185 43.55 -0.27 10.95
N TYR A 186 43.08 -1.40 10.40
CA TYR A 186 42.74 -1.55 8.98
C TYR A 186 41.72 -0.50 8.53
N HIS A 187 40.58 -0.42 9.22
CA HIS A 187 39.49 0.52 8.86
C HIS A 187 39.96 1.97 8.94
N THR A 188 40.77 2.31 9.94
CA THR A 188 41.34 3.66 10.12
C THR A 188 42.28 4.01 8.98
N ARG A 189 43.25 3.14 8.64
CA ARG A 189 44.15 3.33 7.50
C ARG A 189 43.39 3.46 6.18
N ARG A 190 42.39 2.60 5.98
CA ARG A 190 41.51 2.62 4.80
C ARG A 190 40.74 3.94 4.67
N ALA A 191 40.14 4.42 5.77
CA ALA A 191 39.42 5.70 5.79
C ALA A 191 40.37 6.89 5.52
N GLN A 192 41.56 6.90 6.14
CA GLN A 192 42.58 7.92 5.85
C GLN A 192 43.05 7.88 4.40
N TYR A 193 43.21 6.68 3.81
CA TYR A 193 43.54 6.51 2.40
C TYR A 193 42.50 7.14 1.48
N LEU A 194 41.22 6.83 1.69
CA LEU A 194 40.13 7.41 0.91
C LEU A 194 40.04 8.94 1.07
N CYS A 195 40.26 9.45 2.28
CA CYS A 195 40.35 10.90 2.53
C CYS A 195 41.52 11.53 1.77
N SER A 196 42.70 10.91 1.77
CA SER A 196 43.84 11.37 0.96
C SER A 196 43.54 11.42 -0.53
N CYS A 197 42.90 10.37 -1.08
CA CYS A 197 42.45 10.37 -2.48
C CYS A 197 41.53 11.55 -2.77
N LEU A 198 40.52 11.77 -1.92
CA LEU A 198 39.57 12.88 -2.08
C LEU A 198 40.26 14.24 -1.99
N ILE A 199 41.16 14.45 -1.02
CA ILE A 199 41.92 15.70 -0.85
C ILE A 199 42.74 15.98 -2.11
N LYS A 200 43.44 14.97 -2.64
CA LYS A 200 44.24 15.11 -3.86
C LYS A 200 43.39 15.43 -5.08
N ILE A 201 42.25 14.76 -5.24
CA ILE A 201 41.28 15.06 -6.30
C ILE A 201 40.80 16.52 -6.18
N LYS A 202 40.43 16.98 -4.98
CA LYS A 202 40.00 18.37 -4.73
C LYS A 202 41.11 19.39 -5.01
N GLN A 203 42.37 19.08 -4.73
CA GLN A 203 43.51 19.96 -5.01
C GLN A 203 43.80 20.11 -6.51
N ARG A 204 43.47 19.10 -7.32
CA ARG A 204 43.61 19.15 -8.78
C ARG A 204 42.41 19.85 -9.40
N LYS A 205 42.42 21.20 -9.46
CA LYS A 205 41.32 22.04 -9.98
C LYS A 205 40.60 21.47 -11.21
N LYS A 206 41.35 21.17 -12.29
CA LYS A 206 40.77 20.60 -13.53
C LYS A 206 39.95 19.32 -13.33
N LEU A 207 40.35 18.47 -12.38
CA LEU A 207 39.63 17.23 -12.06
C LEU A 207 38.49 17.48 -11.07
N ALA A 208 38.68 18.40 -10.12
CA ALA A 208 37.64 18.80 -9.18
C ALA A 208 36.42 19.44 -9.89
N ASP A 209 36.65 20.24 -10.93
CA ASP A 209 35.61 20.95 -11.70
C ASP A 209 34.64 20.01 -12.45
N GLU A 210 35.02 18.74 -12.65
CA GLU A 210 34.19 17.68 -13.25
C GLU A 210 33.06 17.21 -12.32
N PHE A 211 33.15 17.52 -11.03
CA PHE A 211 32.23 17.05 -10.00
C PHE A 211 31.41 18.20 -9.42
N SER A 212 30.12 17.96 -9.24
CA SER A 212 29.20 18.92 -8.61
C SER A 212 29.21 18.81 -7.08
N ASN A 213 29.48 17.61 -6.55
CA ASN A 213 29.48 17.36 -5.12
C ASN A 213 30.36 16.16 -4.74
N PHE A 214 30.83 16.16 -3.50
CA PHE A 214 31.59 15.10 -2.85
C PHE A 214 30.88 14.70 -1.56
N CYS A 215 30.57 13.42 -1.41
CA CYS A 215 29.93 12.89 -0.22
C CYS A 215 30.61 11.61 0.26
N PHE A 216 30.34 11.25 1.51
CA PHE A 216 30.62 9.93 2.03
C PHE A 216 29.35 9.08 2.02
N GLU A 217 29.52 7.77 1.88
CA GLU A 217 28.46 6.76 2.01
C GLU A 217 29.05 5.56 2.76
N TYR A 218 28.23 4.77 3.46
CA TYR A 218 28.66 3.46 3.96
C TYR A 218 28.45 2.40 2.89
N LEU A 219 29.52 1.69 2.51
CA LEU A 219 29.45 0.58 1.57
C LEU A 219 28.65 -0.56 2.19
N ASP A 220 27.63 -1.05 1.47
CA ASP A 220 26.70 -2.08 1.96
C ASP A 220 26.06 -1.75 3.32
N ASN A 221 25.97 -0.46 3.66
CA ASN A 221 25.51 0.05 4.97
C ASN A 221 26.31 -0.41 6.19
N ASP A 222 27.55 -0.83 5.98
CA ASP A 222 28.48 -1.16 7.04
C ASP A 222 29.17 0.12 7.55
N PRO A 223 28.92 0.55 8.81
CA PRO A 223 29.56 1.73 9.40
C PRO A 223 31.09 1.68 9.39
N MET A 224 31.68 0.48 9.37
CA MET A 224 33.14 0.29 9.34
C MET A 224 33.73 0.50 7.95
N ARG A 225 32.91 0.55 6.89
CA ARG A 225 33.36 0.65 5.49
C ARG A 225 32.85 1.92 4.79
N PRO A 226 33.19 3.13 5.28
CA PRO A 226 32.86 4.36 4.58
C PRO A 226 33.60 4.43 3.23
N VAL A 227 32.97 5.02 2.23
CA VAL A 227 33.49 5.20 0.88
C VAL A 227 33.29 6.64 0.42
N VAL A 228 34.17 7.10 -0.47
CA VAL A 228 34.03 8.40 -1.12
C VAL A 228 33.15 8.25 -2.34
N VAL A 229 32.17 9.13 -2.48
CA VAL A 229 31.28 9.22 -3.64
C VAL A 229 31.46 10.58 -4.30
N LEU A 230 31.79 10.54 -5.59
CA LEU A 230 31.97 11.68 -6.47
C LEU A 230 30.74 11.80 -7.37
N ILE A 231 30.04 12.94 -7.34
CA ILE A 231 28.86 13.18 -8.17
C ILE A 231 29.27 14.00 -9.38
N ALA A 232 29.21 13.42 -10.58
CA ALA A 232 29.60 14.09 -11.81
C ALA A 232 28.70 15.31 -12.08
N LYS A 233 29.27 16.37 -12.66
CA LYS A 233 28.56 17.63 -12.94
C LYS A 233 27.78 17.56 -14.25
N GLU A 234 28.40 17.05 -15.32
CA GLU A 234 27.82 17.01 -16.67
C GLU A 234 27.13 15.68 -17.02
N LEU A 235 27.27 14.68 -16.16
CA LEU A 235 26.68 13.35 -16.33
C LEU A 235 25.83 13.01 -15.13
N PRO A 236 24.64 12.38 -15.31
CA PRO A 236 23.87 11.84 -14.19
C PRO A 236 24.53 10.55 -13.72
N LEU A 237 25.73 10.66 -13.13
CA LEU A 237 26.59 9.54 -12.72
C LEU A 237 27.14 9.80 -11.32
N ARG A 238 27.23 8.74 -10.51
CA ARG A 238 28.06 8.73 -9.31
C ARG A 238 29.23 7.75 -9.47
N ILE A 239 30.40 8.15 -8.98
CA ILE A 239 31.61 7.32 -8.95
C ILE A 239 31.94 7.06 -7.48
N ARG A 240 32.11 5.80 -7.11
CA ARG A 240 32.48 5.39 -5.75
C ARG A 240 33.92 4.90 -5.74
N LEU A 241 34.73 5.41 -4.81
CA LEU A 241 36.09 4.93 -4.60
C LEU A 241 36.08 3.81 -3.55
N LEU A 242 36.53 2.62 -3.94
CA LEU A 242 36.68 1.43 -3.11
C LEU A 242 38.17 1.16 -2.88
N CYS A 243 38.52 0.46 -1.80
CA CYS A 243 39.90 0.06 -1.53
C CYS A 243 39.98 -1.43 -1.26
N SER A 244 41.00 -2.08 -1.82
CA SER A 244 41.38 -3.45 -1.50
C SER A 244 42.87 -3.52 -1.17
N PRO A 245 43.28 -4.25 -0.12
CA PRO A 245 44.69 -4.51 0.14
C PRO A 245 45.30 -5.37 -0.98
N GLY A 246 46.63 -5.36 -1.10
CA GLY A 246 47.33 -6.25 -2.04
C GLY A 246 47.03 -7.73 -1.75
N ALA A 247 46.96 -8.55 -2.80
CA ALA A 247 46.48 -9.94 -2.73
C ALA A 247 47.21 -10.85 -1.72
N LEU A 248 48.44 -10.51 -1.34
CA LEU A 248 49.27 -11.29 -0.40
C LEU A 248 49.34 -10.69 1.02
N TRP A 249 48.59 -9.62 1.34
CA TRP A 249 48.72 -8.97 2.65
C TRP A 249 48.36 -9.89 3.81
N MET A 250 47.23 -10.61 3.74
CA MET A 250 46.78 -11.50 4.79
C MET A 250 46.01 -12.70 4.24
N LYS A 251 46.26 -13.89 4.80
CA LYS A 251 45.55 -15.12 4.41
C LYS A 251 44.08 -15.08 4.88
N PRO A 252 43.11 -15.53 4.06
CA PRO A 252 41.70 -15.60 4.45
C PRO A 252 41.43 -16.40 5.74
N SER A 253 42.26 -17.41 6.03
CA SER A 253 42.18 -18.21 7.26
C SER A 253 42.36 -17.39 8.55
N ARG A 254 42.87 -16.16 8.49
CA ARG A 254 42.91 -15.24 9.64
C ARG A 254 41.54 -14.67 10.00
N PHE A 255 40.58 -14.69 9.07
CA PHE A 255 39.27 -14.05 9.21
C PHE A 255 38.12 -15.07 9.33
N ARG A 256 38.41 -16.31 9.76
CA ARG A 256 37.36 -17.31 10.01
C ARG A 256 36.33 -16.79 11.05
N PRO A 257 35.07 -17.24 11.01
CA PRO A 257 34.04 -16.80 11.94
C PRO A 257 34.38 -16.97 13.43
N GLU A 258 35.22 -17.96 13.75
CA GLU A 258 35.64 -18.30 15.12
C GLU A 258 36.83 -17.45 15.60
N ASN A 259 37.52 -16.75 14.71
CA ASN A 259 38.70 -16.00 15.09
C ASN A 259 38.32 -14.67 15.76
N SER A 260 39.11 -14.29 16.76
CA SER A 260 39.02 -12.99 17.40
C SER A 260 40.06 -12.03 16.82
N ASN A 261 39.63 -10.93 16.22
CA ASN A 261 40.50 -9.85 15.73
C ASN A 261 40.16 -8.47 16.31
N LEU A 262 39.08 -8.36 17.10
CA LEU A 262 38.75 -7.17 17.89
C LEU A 262 38.81 -7.52 19.37
N ARG A 263 39.68 -6.85 20.12
CA ARG A 263 39.95 -7.18 21.54
C ARG A 263 38.97 -6.46 22.46
N PRO A 264 38.27 -7.17 23.37
CA PRO A 264 37.37 -6.53 24.34
C PRO A 264 38.06 -5.50 25.24
N SER A 265 39.28 -5.78 25.72
CA SER A 265 40.05 -4.84 26.54
C SER A 265 40.34 -3.52 25.83
N TRP A 266 40.62 -3.60 24.52
CA TRP A 266 40.84 -2.44 23.67
C TRP A 266 39.53 -1.68 23.41
N TYR A 267 38.43 -2.38 23.11
CA TYR A 267 37.16 -1.76 22.73
C TYR A 267 36.42 -1.11 23.91
N PHE A 268 36.48 -1.73 25.10
CA PHE A 268 35.77 -1.27 26.31
C PHE A 268 36.66 -0.54 27.33
N GLU A 269 37.95 -0.34 27.05
CA GLU A 269 38.90 0.32 27.96
C GLU A 269 38.92 -0.34 29.38
N SER A 270 38.92 -1.68 29.42
CA SER A 270 38.89 -2.46 30.68
C SER A 270 40.29 -2.98 31.07
N THR A 271 40.62 -2.93 32.36
CA THR A 271 41.89 -3.41 32.95
C THR A 271 41.89 -4.91 33.28
N ALA A 272 40.96 -5.69 32.72
CA ALA A 272 40.83 -7.13 33.02
C ALA A 272 42.05 -7.95 32.55
N PRO A 273 42.42 -9.03 33.26
CA PRO A 273 43.63 -9.82 32.98
C PRO A 273 43.62 -10.48 31.60
N ALA A 274 44.82 -10.68 31.04
CA ALA A 274 45.08 -11.18 29.69
C ALA A 274 44.71 -12.66 29.44
N GLU A 275 44.22 -13.39 30.44
CA GLU A 275 43.96 -14.85 30.40
C GLU A 275 42.51 -15.23 30.04
N VAL A 276 41.67 -14.27 29.64
CA VAL A 276 40.29 -14.57 29.19
C VAL A 276 40.31 -15.08 27.74
N GLU A 277 39.67 -16.23 27.51
CA GLU A 277 39.45 -16.76 26.16
C GLU A 277 38.79 -15.69 25.27
N LEU A 278 39.45 -15.37 24.14
CA LEU A 278 39.05 -14.24 23.32
C LEU A 278 37.79 -14.57 22.51
N PRO A 279 36.72 -13.75 22.60
CA PRO A 279 35.49 -14.05 21.89
C PRO A 279 35.64 -13.85 20.37
N PRO A 280 34.94 -14.66 19.56
CA PRO A 280 34.96 -14.55 18.10
C PRO A 280 34.34 -13.22 17.63
N THR A 281 34.88 -12.67 16.53
CA THR A 281 34.44 -11.37 15.97
C THR A 281 34.08 -11.50 14.49
N PRO A 282 33.03 -12.28 14.16
CA PRO A 282 32.69 -12.67 12.79
C PRO A 282 32.25 -11.50 11.89
N HIS A 283 31.52 -10.50 12.39
CA HIS A 283 31.11 -9.34 11.59
C HIS A 283 32.28 -8.39 11.33
N TYR A 284 33.10 -8.11 12.35
CA TYR A 284 34.35 -7.37 12.19
C TYR A 284 35.27 -8.06 11.17
N ASN A 285 35.45 -9.38 11.28
CA ASN A 285 36.27 -10.16 10.36
C ASN A 285 35.73 -10.08 8.92
N SER A 286 34.41 -10.21 8.76
CA SER A 286 33.74 -10.14 7.45
C SER A 286 33.90 -8.77 6.80
N SER A 287 33.89 -7.68 7.57
CA SER A 287 34.08 -6.31 7.05
C SER A 287 35.45 -6.13 6.37
N ILE A 288 36.51 -6.68 6.97
CA ILE A 288 37.87 -6.65 6.41
C ILE A 288 37.97 -7.63 5.23
N LEU A 289 37.49 -8.86 5.43
CA LEU A 289 37.60 -9.92 4.44
C LEU A 289 36.83 -9.57 3.15
N ALA A 290 35.71 -8.87 3.25
CA ALA A 290 34.95 -8.38 2.11
C ALA A 290 35.77 -7.44 1.22
N ASP A 291 36.65 -6.61 1.78
CA ASP A 291 37.55 -5.75 1.00
C ASP A 291 38.78 -6.52 0.50
N VAL A 292 39.32 -7.46 1.28
CA VAL A 292 40.44 -8.34 0.89
C VAL A 292 40.07 -9.19 -0.33
N LEU A 293 38.85 -9.74 -0.37
CA LEU A 293 38.40 -10.62 -1.45
C LEU A 293 37.65 -9.88 -2.57
N LEU A 294 37.46 -8.57 -2.45
CA LEU A 294 36.60 -7.80 -3.36
C LEU A 294 37.00 -7.94 -4.83
N LEU A 295 38.30 -7.85 -5.15
CA LEU A 295 38.81 -8.02 -6.50
C LEU A 295 38.49 -9.42 -7.04
N ARG A 296 38.82 -10.45 -6.26
CA ARG A 296 38.61 -11.86 -6.62
C ARG A 296 37.12 -12.19 -6.81
N SER A 297 36.24 -11.64 -5.98
CA SER A 297 34.78 -11.80 -6.15
C SER A 297 34.30 -11.17 -7.46
N ASN A 298 34.78 -9.97 -7.80
CA ASN A 298 34.42 -9.30 -9.06
C ASN A 298 34.97 -10.03 -10.30
N GLU A 299 36.18 -10.57 -10.22
CA GLU A 299 36.75 -11.42 -11.27
C GLU A 299 35.93 -12.70 -11.46
N HIS A 300 35.53 -13.35 -10.36
CA HIS A 300 34.65 -14.51 -10.41
C HIS A 300 33.31 -14.17 -11.08
N PHE A 301 32.63 -13.10 -10.66
CA PHE A 301 31.37 -12.69 -11.28
C PHE A 301 31.53 -12.31 -12.75
N SER A 302 32.63 -11.62 -13.09
CA SER A 302 32.91 -11.26 -14.49
C SER A 302 33.12 -12.51 -15.33
N LYS A 303 33.90 -13.49 -14.85
CA LYS A 303 34.11 -14.76 -15.54
C LYS A 303 32.79 -15.55 -15.70
N THR A 304 31.98 -15.63 -14.65
CA THR A 304 30.73 -16.41 -14.64
C THR A 304 29.62 -15.74 -15.45
N LEU A 305 29.55 -14.40 -15.50
CA LEU A 305 28.42 -13.68 -16.11
C LEU A 305 28.75 -12.96 -17.43
N ALA A 306 30.01 -12.89 -17.86
CA ALA A 306 30.44 -12.09 -19.02
C ALA A 306 29.61 -12.34 -20.28
N ASN A 307 29.33 -13.60 -20.61
CA ASN A 307 28.76 -14.00 -21.89
C ASN A 307 27.23 -14.20 -21.86
N HIS A 308 26.55 -13.82 -20.77
CA HIS A 308 25.11 -14.07 -20.61
C HIS A 308 24.26 -12.80 -20.76
N ALA A 309 24.02 -12.38 -22.00
CA ALA A 309 23.26 -11.16 -22.30
C ALA A 309 21.82 -11.17 -21.73
N GLU A 310 21.11 -12.28 -21.86
CA GLU A 310 19.73 -12.44 -21.37
C GLU A 310 19.65 -12.40 -19.84
N ILE A 311 20.62 -13.04 -19.16
CA ILE A 311 20.72 -13.00 -17.71
C ILE A 311 21.02 -11.56 -17.23
N LYS A 312 21.89 -10.82 -17.92
CA LYS A 312 22.15 -9.41 -17.60
C LYS A 312 20.90 -8.53 -17.75
N LYS A 313 20.06 -8.77 -18.77
CA LYS A 313 18.75 -8.10 -18.92
C LYS A 313 17.84 -8.41 -17.73
N ALA A 314 17.73 -9.69 -17.35
CA ALA A 314 16.94 -10.11 -16.19
C ALA A 314 17.46 -9.48 -14.89
N MET A 315 18.78 -9.37 -14.70
CA MET A 315 19.40 -8.72 -13.53
C MET A 315 19.01 -7.24 -13.41
N ARG A 316 18.98 -6.51 -14.53
CA ARG A 316 18.51 -5.11 -14.55
C ARG A 316 17.05 -5.04 -14.09
N LEU A 317 16.17 -5.89 -14.63
CA LEU A 317 14.76 -5.97 -14.23
C LEU A 317 14.60 -6.34 -12.75
N LEU A 318 15.33 -7.34 -12.24
CA LEU A 318 15.34 -7.73 -10.83
C LEU A 318 15.80 -6.59 -9.92
N THR A 319 16.77 -5.79 -10.37
CA THR A 319 17.22 -4.61 -9.62
C THR A 319 16.09 -3.60 -9.43
N PHE A 320 15.27 -3.38 -10.47
CA PHE A 320 14.06 -2.54 -10.36
C PHE A 320 13.00 -3.19 -9.48
N TRP A 321 12.74 -4.49 -9.66
CA TRP A 321 11.77 -5.22 -8.84
C TRP A 321 12.08 -5.14 -7.34
N LEU A 322 13.35 -5.38 -6.96
CA LEU A 322 13.84 -5.21 -5.59
C LEU A 322 13.69 -3.76 -5.11
N ARG A 323 13.95 -2.79 -5.98
CA ARG A 323 13.86 -1.36 -5.66
C ARG A 323 12.43 -0.93 -5.39
N GLN A 324 11.46 -1.34 -6.20
CA GLN A 324 10.05 -0.99 -6.03
C GLN A 324 9.46 -1.55 -4.73
N ARG A 325 10.04 -2.63 -4.18
CA ARG A 325 9.67 -3.22 -2.89
C ARG A 325 10.58 -2.77 -1.74
N GLU A 326 11.46 -1.80 -2.00
CA GLU A 326 12.46 -1.26 -1.08
C GLU A 326 13.46 -2.30 -0.52
N LEU A 327 13.54 -3.50 -1.09
CA LEU A 327 14.33 -4.62 -0.55
C LEU A 327 15.85 -4.41 -0.64
N ASN A 328 16.32 -3.73 -1.68
CA ASN A 328 17.73 -3.32 -1.82
C ASN A 328 18.03 -1.92 -1.24
N GLN A 329 17.00 -1.26 -0.70
CA GLN A 329 17.11 0.06 -0.05
C GLN A 329 17.17 -0.05 1.47
N ARG A 330 17.16 -1.26 2.03
CA ARG A 330 17.25 -1.49 3.47
C ARG A 330 18.70 -1.56 3.92
N ARG A 331 18.95 -1.26 5.20
CA ARG A 331 20.25 -1.46 5.85
C ARG A 331 20.60 -2.94 5.99
N ASP A 332 19.60 -3.77 6.23
CA ASP A 332 19.69 -5.23 6.41
C ASP A 332 19.18 -6.01 5.19
N GLY A 333 19.12 -5.35 4.02
CA GLY A 333 18.40 -5.80 2.84
C GLY A 333 19.20 -6.64 1.85
N PHE A 334 18.54 -7.00 0.75
CA PHE A 334 19.14 -7.78 -0.33
C PHE A 334 19.85 -6.86 -1.32
N SER A 335 21.17 -6.74 -1.20
CA SER A 335 21.97 -5.80 -2.00
C SER A 335 22.11 -6.23 -3.47
N ASN A 336 22.45 -5.30 -4.37
CA ASN A 336 22.72 -5.63 -5.78
C ASN A 336 23.96 -6.53 -5.94
N PHE A 337 24.91 -6.45 -5.01
CA PHE A 337 26.06 -7.37 -4.98
C PHE A 337 25.61 -8.79 -4.62
N LEU A 338 24.72 -8.94 -3.62
CA LEU A 338 24.14 -10.22 -3.26
C LEU A 338 23.24 -10.78 -4.38
N LEU A 339 22.53 -9.92 -5.11
CA LEU A 339 21.83 -10.31 -6.34
C LEU A 339 22.80 -10.89 -7.37
N THR A 340 23.94 -10.25 -7.60
CA THR A 340 24.95 -10.75 -8.54
C THR A 340 25.49 -12.12 -8.11
N ALA A 341 25.79 -12.28 -6.82
CA ALA A 341 26.21 -13.56 -6.25
C ALA A 341 25.12 -14.64 -6.41
N TRP A 342 23.87 -14.29 -6.13
CA TRP A 342 22.74 -15.20 -6.26
C TRP A 342 22.54 -15.67 -7.71
N MET A 343 22.68 -14.77 -8.68
CA MET A 343 22.59 -15.14 -10.10
C MET A 343 23.72 -16.11 -10.51
N ALA A 344 24.94 -15.89 -10.01
CA ALA A 344 26.05 -16.81 -10.22
C ALA A 344 25.76 -18.18 -9.57
N TYR A 345 25.16 -18.22 -8.39
CA TYR A 345 24.75 -19.46 -7.73
C TYR A 345 23.64 -20.16 -8.49
N CYS A 346 22.62 -19.44 -8.98
CA CYS A 346 21.55 -20.02 -9.78
C CYS A 346 22.08 -20.69 -11.05
N LEU A 347 23.12 -20.13 -11.69
CA LEU A 347 23.82 -20.78 -12.80
C LEU A 347 24.56 -22.04 -12.35
N LYS A 348 25.37 -21.93 -11.29
CA LYS A 348 26.14 -23.06 -10.74
C LYS A 348 25.25 -24.24 -10.34
N ALA A 349 24.11 -23.96 -9.71
CA ALA A 349 23.15 -24.94 -9.22
C ALA A 349 22.15 -25.39 -10.31
N ASN A 350 22.32 -24.98 -11.57
CA ASN A 350 21.42 -25.27 -12.69
C ASN A 350 19.94 -24.86 -12.46
N LEU A 351 19.72 -23.84 -11.62
CA LEU A 351 18.39 -23.25 -11.40
C LEU A 351 17.99 -22.32 -12.57
N ILE A 352 19.00 -21.75 -13.25
CA ILE A 352 18.85 -21.06 -14.52
C ILE A 352 19.88 -21.61 -15.50
N ASN A 353 19.60 -21.53 -16.81
CA ASN A 353 20.52 -21.98 -17.85
C ASN A 353 20.77 -20.89 -18.89
N GLU A 354 21.86 -21.04 -19.64
CA GLU A 354 22.33 -20.05 -20.62
C GLU A 354 21.39 -19.84 -21.80
N ARG A 355 20.50 -20.80 -22.06
CA ARG A 355 19.53 -20.76 -23.18
C ARG A 355 18.22 -20.07 -22.81
N MET A 356 17.98 -19.79 -21.52
CA MET A 356 16.78 -19.09 -21.08
C MET A 356 16.80 -17.63 -21.52
N ASN A 357 15.67 -17.16 -22.06
CA ASN A 357 15.46 -15.73 -22.26
C ASN A 357 15.28 -15.02 -20.91
N TYR A 358 15.40 -13.68 -20.88
CA TYR A 358 15.33 -12.93 -19.61
C TYR A 358 14.03 -13.16 -18.82
N ARG A 359 12.90 -13.42 -19.47
CA ARG A 359 11.63 -13.69 -18.78
C ARG A 359 11.66 -15.02 -18.02
N HIS A 360 12.08 -16.10 -18.67
CA HIS A 360 12.22 -17.39 -18.01
C HIS A 360 13.27 -17.33 -16.89
N VAL A 361 14.34 -16.55 -17.06
CA VAL A 361 15.30 -16.28 -15.98
C VAL A 361 14.59 -15.61 -14.79
N LEU A 362 13.76 -14.59 -15.00
CA LEU A 362 13.00 -13.93 -13.93
C LEU A 362 12.11 -14.92 -13.16
N GLU A 363 11.29 -15.69 -13.88
CA GLU A 363 10.38 -16.67 -13.28
C GLU A 363 11.14 -17.75 -12.50
N SER A 364 12.23 -18.27 -13.06
CA SER A 364 13.09 -19.26 -12.39
C SER A 364 13.77 -18.70 -11.15
N VAL A 365 14.22 -17.44 -11.17
CA VAL A 365 14.82 -16.79 -10.01
C VAL A 365 13.79 -16.54 -8.90
N TRP A 366 12.57 -16.09 -9.24
CA TRP A 366 11.50 -15.97 -8.23
C TRP A 366 11.11 -17.33 -7.66
N LYS A 367 10.98 -18.37 -8.50
CA LYS A 367 10.76 -19.75 -8.03
C LYS A 367 11.88 -20.22 -7.11
N ALA A 368 13.13 -19.91 -7.44
CA ALA A 368 14.28 -20.26 -6.61
C ALA A 368 14.24 -19.58 -5.24
N PHE A 369 13.84 -18.30 -5.14
CA PHE A 369 13.64 -17.65 -3.84
C PHE A 369 12.54 -18.32 -3.00
N VAL A 370 11.48 -18.80 -3.64
CA VAL A 370 10.38 -19.48 -2.94
C VAL A 370 10.77 -20.89 -2.51
N GLN A 371 11.44 -21.65 -3.36
CA GLN A 371 11.68 -23.09 -3.15
C GLN A 371 12.99 -23.38 -2.40
N VAL A 372 14.03 -22.59 -2.60
CA VAL A 372 15.34 -22.80 -1.96
C VAL A 372 15.37 -22.05 -0.64
N SER A 373 15.20 -22.76 0.47
CA SER A 373 15.34 -22.19 1.81
C SER A 373 16.83 -22.01 2.14
N TRP A 374 17.30 -20.77 2.24
CA TRP A 374 18.68 -20.46 2.66
C TRP A 374 18.97 -20.84 4.13
N LEU A 375 17.92 -21.11 4.91
CA LEU A 375 18.07 -21.58 6.30
C LEU A 375 18.46 -23.06 6.34
N ASP A 376 17.90 -23.87 5.42
CA ASP A 376 18.06 -25.32 5.42
C ASP A 376 19.10 -25.78 4.39
N THR A 377 19.27 -25.03 3.31
CA THR A 377 20.16 -25.37 2.19
C THR A 377 21.56 -24.78 2.39
N ASN A 378 22.58 -25.55 2.02
CA ASN A 378 23.98 -25.13 2.04
C ASN A 378 24.31 -24.29 0.80
N ILE A 379 24.06 -22.98 0.85
CA ILE A 379 24.30 -22.06 -0.29
C ILE A 379 25.78 -21.63 -0.33
N SER A 380 26.50 -22.04 -1.38
CA SER A 380 27.92 -21.74 -1.55
C SER A 380 28.33 -21.61 -3.03
N LEU A 381 29.17 -20.61 -3.33
CA LEU A 381 29.85 -20.49 -4.63
C LEU A 381 31.18 -21.27 -4.67
N ALA A 382 31.74 -21.68 -3.53
CA ALA A 382 32.99 -22.44 -3.51
C ALA A 382 32.82 -23.87 -4.05
N ASP A 383 33.80 -24.37 -4.79
CA ASP A 383 33.82 -25.74 -5.28
C ASP A 383 34.25 -26.71 -4.18
N GLU A 384 33.59 -27.87 -4.10
CA GLU A 384 33.85 -28.91 -3.08
C GLU A 384 35.23 -29.58 -3.24
N VAL A 385 35.83 -29.49 -4.44
CA VAL A 385 36.94 -30.39 -4.89
C VAL A 385 38.35 -29.87 -4.57
N ASN A 386 38.51 -28.65 -4.05
CA ASN A 386 39.83 -28.01 -3.90
C ASN A 386 40.26 -27.77 -2.44
N ALA A 387 40.06 -28.75 -1.56
CA ALA A 387 40.75 -28.76 -0.27
C ALA A 387 42.07 -29.53 -0.44
N THR A 388 43.17 -28.82 -0.74
CA THR A 388 44.49 -29.33 -0.40
C THR A 388 44.59 -29.41 1.12
N ASP A 389 45.19 -30.48 1.67
CA ASP A 389 45.27 -30.81 3.11
C ASP A 389 45.75 -29.66 4.03
N ASP A 390 46.38 -28.60 3.50
CA ASP A 390 46.98 -27.50 4.26
C ASP A 390 46.06 -26.28 4.56
N GLU A 391 44.84 -26.19 4.01
CA GLU A 391 43.94 -25.03 4.25
C GLU A 391 42.51 -25.44 4.64
N VAL A 392 42.29 -25.75 5.92
CA VAL A 392 40.94 -26.02 6.47
C VAL A 392 40.05 -24.78 6.24
N ARG A 393 39.05 -24.88 5.37
CA ARG A 393 38.04 -23.83 5.18
C ARG A 393 37.00 -23.91 6.30
N PRO A 394 36.37 -22.78 6.70
CA PRO A 394 35.23 -22.85 7.61
C PRO A 394 34.11 -23.71 7.02
N THR A 395 33.50 -24.55 7.85
CA THR A 395 32.30 -25.28 7.45
C THR A 395 31.08 -24.36 7.45
N ILE A 396 30.01 -24.76 6.76
CA ILE A 396 28.76 -23.98 6.72
C ILE A 396 28.12 -23.92 8.12
N GLU A 397 28.29 -24.97 8.93
CA GLU A 397 27.83 -25.03 10.32
C GLU A 397 28.55 -23.98 11.18
N GLN A 398 29.86 -23.78 10.97
CA GLN A 398 30.61 -22.73 11.65
C GLN A 398 30.10 -21.32 11.30
N PHE A 399 29.65 -21.10 10.06
CA PHE A 399 28.97 -19.85 9.70
C PHE A 399 27.58 -19.74 10.35
N ARG A 400 26.77 -20.80 10.29
CA ARG A 400 25.40 -20.83 10.87
C ARG A 400 25.41 -20.61 12.39
N ALA A 401 26.48 -21.00 13.07
CA ALA A 401 26.65 -20.74 14.49
C ALA A 401 26.84 -19.24 14.83
N LYS A 402 27.19 -18.40 13.85
CA LYS A 402 27.55 -16.98 14.04
C LYS A 402 26.68 -15.99 13.26
N PHE A 403 25.98 -16.43 12.22
CA PHE A 403 25.15 -15.57 11.37
C PHE A 403 23.74 -16.14 11.20
N GLU A 404 22.74 -15.26 11.12
CA GLU A 404 21.35 -15.66 10.83
C GLU A 404 21.20 -16.22 9.40
N MET A 405 21.88 -15.59 8.44
CA MET A 405 21.83 -15.93 7.02
C MET A 405 23.24 -16.26 6.52
N VAL A 406 23.38 -17.35 5.77
CA VAL A 406 24.68 -17.82 5.27
C VAL A 406 24.62 -18.01 3.76
N PHE A 407 25.51 -17.32 3.05
CA PHE A 407 25.81 -17.54 1.64
C PHE A 407 27.31 -17.40 1.44
N VAL A 408 28.00 -18.53 1.24
CA VAL A 408 29.47 -18.57 1.18
C VAL A 408 29.96 -18.19 -0.23
N ASP A 409 31.02 -17.37 -0.28
CA ASP A 409 31.66 -16.90 -1.50
C ASP A 409 32.43 -18.00 -2.26
N SER A 410 33.02 -17.65 -3.41
CA SER A 410 33.78 -18.60 -4.25
C SER A 410 35.06 -19.11 -3.59
N THR A 411 35.60 -18.43 -2.57
CA THR A 411 36.79 -18.88 -1.84
C THR A 411 36.49 -19.82 -0.68
N GLY A 412 35.26 -19.80 -0.17
CA GLY A 412 34.85 -20.60 0.99
C GLY A 412 35.08 -19.91 2.34
N TYR A 413 35.52 -18.65 2.36
CA TYR A 413 35.89 -17.95 3.60
C TYR A 413 34.97 -16.79 3.99
N LEU A 414 34.24 -16.20 3.04
CA LEU A 414 33.41 -15.03 3.28
C LEU A 414 31.93 -15.38 3.20
N ASN A 415 31.18 -14.98 4.23
CA ASN A 415 29.72 -14.97 4.17
C ASN A 415 29.23 -13.68 3.49
N LEU A 416 28.74 -13.81 2.24
CA LEU A 416 28.17 -12.72 1.46
C LEU A 416 26.85 -12.20 2.05
N ALA A 417 26.15 -13.01 2.85
CA ALA A 417 24.89 -12.67 3.49
C ALA A 417 25.05 -12.15 4.93
N ALA A 418 26.27 -11.79 5.37
CA ALA A 418 26.56 -11.41 6.76
C ALA A 418 25.67 -10.27 7.31
N ASN A 419 25.19 -9.36 6.45
CA ASN A 419 24.32 -8.24 6.83
C ASN A 419 22.84 -8.44 6.46
N LEU A 420 22.49 -9.55 5.80
CA LEU A 420 21.11 -9.86 5.45
C LEU A 420 20.38 -10.38 6.70
N SER A 421 19.32 -9.69 7.12
CA SER A 421 18.48 -10.18 8.21
C SER A 421 17.49 -11.23 7.74
N ARG A 422 17.03 -12.07 8.68
CA ARG A 422 15.95 -13.02 8.40
C ARG A 422 14.66 -12.34 7.92
N TYR A 423 14.31 -11.17 8.47
CA TYR A 423 13.07 -10.45 8.10
C TYR A 423 13.09 -9.95 6.66
N ALA A 424 14.24 -9.40 6.24
CA ALA A 424 14.40 -8.94 4.87
C ALA A 424 14.35 -10.11 3.88
N TYR A 425 14.91 -11.26 4.26
CA TYR A 425 14.85 -12.50 3.47
C TYR A 425 13.43 -13.06 3.39
N ASP A 426 12.72 -13.17 4.52
CA ASP A 426 11.33 -13.66 4.54
C ASP A 426 10.41 -12.74 3.71
N ARG A 427 10.60 -11.42 3.80
CA ARG A 427 9.88 -10.47 2.93
C ARG A 427 10.23 -10.67 1.44
N LEU A 428 11.49 -10.91 1.09
CA LEU A 428 11.91 -11.20 -0.28
C LEU A 428 11.22 -12.46 -0.82
N ARG A 429 11.14 -13.54 -0.03
CA ARG A 429 10.44 -14.77 -0.42
C ARG A 429 8.95 -14.54 -0.65
N ASN A 430 8.30 -13.81 0.27
CA ASN A 430 6.88 -13.49 0.15
C ASN A 430 6.60 -12.63 -1.09
N GLU A 431 7.45 -11.65 -1.38
CA GLU A 431 7.34 -10.83 -2.60
C GLU A 431 7.61 -11.65 -3.87
N ALA A 432 8.55 -12.61 -3.84
CA ALA A 432 8.79 -13.52 -4.96
C ALA A 432 7.59 -14.43 -5.23
N ALA A 433 6.94 -14.94 -4.19
CA ALA A 433 5.70 -15.72 -4.32
C ALA A 433 4.57 -14.89 -4.95
N LYS A 434 4.40 -13.63 -4.51
CA LYS A 434 3.45 -12.70 -5.15
C LYS A 434 3.81 -12.42 -6.60
N ALA A 435 5.10 -12.27 -6.92
CA ALA A 435 5.54 -12.02 -8.29
C ALA A 435 5.13 -13.16 -9.24
N LEU A 436 5.28 -14.41 -8.80
CA LEU A 436 4.83 -15.60 -9.55
C LEU A 436 3.30 -15.61 -9.72
N ALA A 437 2.54 -15.30 -8.67
CA ALA A 437 1.08 -15.22 -8.75
C ALA A 437 0.60 -14.11 -9.70
N ILE A 438 1.30 -12.96 -9.74
CA ILE A 438 1.00 -11.87 -10.67
C ILE A 438 1.21 -12.32 -12.12
N THR A 439 2.32 -13.00 -12.41
CA THR A 439 2.60 -13.48 -13.77
C THR A 439 1.59 -14.49 -14.30
N SER A 440 0.91 -15.24 -13.41
CA SER A 440 -0.11 -16.21 -13.81
C SER A 440 -1.53 -15.62 -13.88
N THR A 441 -1.86 -14.64 -13.02
CA THR A 441 -3.24 -14.15 -12.86
C THR A 441 -3.61 -13.04 -13.84
N ASP A 442 -2.72 -12.05 -14.06
CA ASP A 442 -2.94 -10.97 -15.03
C ASP A 442 -1.66 -10.71 -15.85
N PRO A 443 -1.33 -11.59 -16.80
CA PRO A 443 -0.10 -11.50 -17.60
C PRO A 443 0.04 -10.16 -18.33
N SER A 444 -1.09 -9.60 -18.80
CA SER A 444 -1.12 -8.35 -19.57
C SER A 444 -0.78 -7.10 -18.76
N ASN A 445 -0.94 -7.13 -17.43
CA ASN A 445 -0.58 -6.02 -16.54
C ASN A 445 0.60 -6.37 -15.61
N ALA A 446 1.15 -7.58 -15.72
CA ALA A 446 2.20 -8.07 -14.85
C ALA A 446 3.43 -7.16 -14.86
N PHE A 447 3.82 -6.63 -16.03
CA PHE A 447 4.97 -5.74 -16.13
C PHE A 447 4.84 -4.49 -15.26
N ASN A 448 3.68 -3.81 -15.32
CA ASN A 448 3.41 -2.63 -14.51
C ASN A 448 3.44 -2.96 -13.01
N LEU A 449 2.73 -4.01 -12.60
CA LEU A 449 2.66 -4.44 -11.19
C LEU A 449 4.02 -4.88 -10.62
N LEU A 450 4.92 -5.39 -11.45
CA LEU A 450 6.22 -5.90 -11.03
C LEU A 450 7.31 -4.83 -11.03
N PHE A 451 7.35 -3.95 -12.03
CA PHE A 451 8.49 -3.06 -12.27
C PHE A 451 8.17 -1.58 -12.22
N ILE A 452 6.89 -1.19 -12.30
CA ILE A 452 6.46 0.21 -12.31
C ILE A 452 5.82 0.62 -10.98
N GLU A 453 4.89 -0.18 -10.45
CA GLU A 453 4.17 0.13 -9.21
C GLU A 453 5.07 0.07 -7.97
N ASP A 454 4.97 1.09 -7.12
CA ASP A 454 5.76 1.22 -5.88
C ASP A 454 5.06 0.53 -4.69
N VAL A 455 5.79 -0.35 -4.00
CA VAL A 455 5.34 -1.15 -2.84
C VAL A 455 6.13 -0.75 -1.58
N PRO A 456 5.95 0.48 -1.05
CA PRO A 456 6.69 0.94 0.11
C PRO A 456 6.18 0.29 1.40
N PHE A 457 7.01 0.33 2.43
CA PHE A 457 6.71 -0.24 3.75
C PHE A 457 5.34 0.20 4.31
N GLN A 458 4.99 1.48 4.22
CA GLN A 458 3.79 2.09 4.83
C GLN A 458 2.47 1.72 4.14
N ARG A 459 2.55 1.08 2.96
CA ARG A 459 1.37 0.56 2.23
C ARG A 459 1.29 -0.97 2.27
N THR A 460 2.30 -1.63 2.85
CA THR A 460 2.44 -3.09 2.81
C THR A 460 1.69 -3.77 3.97
N PHE A 461 1.74 -3.19 5.17
CA PHE A 461 1.26 -3.84 6.40
C PHE A 461 -0.06 -3.26 6.90
N ASP A 462 -0.80 -4.07 7.67
CA ASP A 462 -2.13 -3.73 8.18
C ASP A 462 -2.07 -2.83 9.41
N GLN A 463 -1.08 -3.05 10.28
CA GLN A 463 -0.84 -2.28 11.49
C GLN A 463 0.65 -1.99 11.66
N TYR A 464 0.97 -0.93 12.40
CA TYR A 464 2.34 -0.48 12.63
C TYR A 464 2.58 -0.22 14.11
N PHE A 465 3.81 -0.43 14.59
CA PHE A 465 4.21 0.07 15.89
C PHE A 465 5.66 0.52 15.91
N ARG A 466 5.94 1.50 16.76
CA ARG A 466 7.24 2.15 16.88
C ARG A 466 7.72 2.07 18.31
N ILE A 467 8.96 1.64 18.48
CA ILE A 467 9.67 1.62 19.76
C ILE A 467 10.57 2.85 19.81
N ASP A 468 10.25 3.79 20.69
CA ASP A 468 11.00 5.02 20.95
C ASP A 468 11.67 4.91 22.34
N ALA A 469 12.66 4.02 22.47
CA ALA A 469 13.34 3.73 23.75
C ALA A 469 14.85 3.48 23.58
N PRO A 470 15.62 4.45 23.04
CA PRO A 470 17.04 4.26 22.73
C PRO A 470 17.86 3.77 23.93
N ASP A 471 17.63 4.34 25.12
CA ASP A 471 18.36 3.98 26.33
C ASP A 471 18.06 2.55 26.80
N ALA A 472 16.79 2.14 26.79
CA ALA A 472 16.39 0.78 27.19
C ALA A 472 16.93 -0.27 26.20
N LEU A 473 16.88 0.01 24.90
CA LEU A 473 17.44 -0.86 23.87
C LEU A 473 18.97 -0.99 24.02
N ARG A 474 19.66 0.11 24.33
CA ARG A 474 21.10 0.11 24.57
C ARG A 474 21.46 -0.64 25.85
N GLN A 475 20.73 -0.42 26.94
CA GLN A 475 20.92 -1.16 28.19
C GLN A 475 20.71 -2.66 27.98
N TYR A 476 19.69 -3.07 27.23
CA TYR A 476 19.46 -4.47 26.89
C TYR A 476 20.63 -5.06 26.08
N ALA A 477 21.10 -4.36 25.04
CA ALA A 477 22.25 -4.80 24.24
C ALA A 477 23.55 -4.95 25.07
N LEU A 478 23.61 -4.30 26.24
CA LEU A 478 24.72 -4.34 27.18
C LEU A 478 24.40 -5.13 28.46
N SER A 479 23.30 -5.89 28.50
CA SER A 479 22.83 -6.54 29.73
C SER A 479 23.62 -7.82 30.07
N SER A 480 23.98 -8.62 29.07
CA SER A 480 24.74 -9.87 29.22
C SER A 480 26.14 -9.78 28.60
N ALA A 481 27.04 -10.66 29.01
CA ALA A 481 28.40 -10.72 28.44
C ALA A 481 28.37 -11.08 26.94
N GLU A 482 27.49 -12.00 26.55
CA GLU A 482 27.30 -12.45 25.17
C GLU A 482 26.80 -11.31 24.28
N LEU A 483 25.78 -10.55 24.72
CA LEU A 483 25.23 -9.44 23.96
C LEU A 483 26.24 -8.29 23.81
N LYS A 484 27.03 -8.00 24.86
CA LYS A 484 28.12 -7.02 24.80
C LYS A 484 29.14 -7.37 23.72
N ILE A 485 29.48 -8.65 23.59
CA ILE A 485 30.41 -9.13 22.56
C ILE A 485 29.83 -8.92 21.15
N VAL A 486 28.57 -9.27 20.93
CA VAL A 486 27.91 -9.05 19.62
C VAL A 486 27.79 -7.56 19.31
N TRP A 487 27.52 -6.74 20.34
CA TRP A 487 27.50 -5.28 20.22
C TRP A 487 28.87 -4.73 19.80
N MET A 488 29.95 -5.21 20.39
CA MET A 488 31.32 -4.89 19.98
C MET A 488 31.61 -5.33 18.54
N ASP A 489 31.27 -6.56 18.17
CA ASP A 489 31.53 -7.11 16.84
C ASP A 489 30.82 -6.34 15.72
N ARG A 490 29.69 -5.70 16.03
CA ARG A 490 28.93 -4.83 15.12
C ARG A 490 29.23 -3.34 15.30
N ASP A 491 30.37 -2.99 15.89
CA ASP A 491 30.84 -1.61 16.15
C ASP A 491 29.79 -0.73 16.87
N GLY A 492 28.98 -1.38 17.72
CA GLY A 492 27.97 -0.77 18.55
C GLY A 492 26.60 -0.56 17.92
N ASP A 493 26.28 -1.22 16.79
CA ASP A 493 24.94 -1.17 16.19
C ASP A 493 23.86 -1.84 17.06
N THR A 494 23.36 -1.08 18.04
CA THR A 494 22.37 -1.51 19.04
C THR A 494 21.16 -2.17 18.39
N ALA A 495 20.64 -1.60 17.30
CA ALA A 495 19.46 -2.09 16.61
C ALA A 495 19.66 -3.52 16.09
N SER A 496 20.84 -3.83 15.56
CA SER A 496 21.15 -5.16 15.03
C SER A 496 21.35 -6.23 16.10
N VAL A 497 21.70 -5.83 17.33
CA VAL A 497 21.85 -6.74 18.47
C VAL A 497 20.49 -7.10 19.07
N VAL A 498 19.59 -6.12 19.20
CA VAL A 498 18.32 -6.31 19.93
C VAL A 498 17.20 -6.91 19.07
N LEU A 499 17.20 -6.65 17.75
CA LEU A 499 16.10 -7.05 16.87
C LEU A 499 15.85 -8.56 16.81
N PRO A 500 16.87 -9.43 16.69
CA PRO A 500 16.69 -10.89 16.69
C PRO A 500 15.82 -11.36 17.86
N ASN A 501 16.15 -10.88 19.07
CA ASN A 501 15.47 -11.24 20.30
C ASN A 501 14.06 -10.63 20.37
N ILE A 502 13.88 -9.37 19.96
CA ILE A 502 12.56 -8.72 19.92
C ILE A 502 11.64 -9.49 18.97
N ALA A 503 12.09 -9.78 17.75
CA ALA A 503 11.21 -10.43 16.78
C ALA A 503 10.90 -11.87 17.18
N GLN A 504 11.86 -12.61 17.75
CA GLN A 504 11.60 -13.95 18.28
C GLN A 504 10.59 -13.92 19.44
N LEU A 505 10.69 -12.93 20.32
CA LEU A 505 9.72 -12.73 21.39
C LEU A 505 8.32 -12.44 20.82
N LEU A 506 8.24 -11.51 19.87
CA LEU A 506 6.98 -11.11 19.25
C LEU A 506 6.36 -12.22 18.40
N SER A 507 7.15 -13.02 17.68
CA SER A 507 6.63 -14.17 16.94
C SER A 507 6.05 -15.24 17.87
N LYS A 508 6.68 -15.47 19.04
CA LYS A 508 6.15 -16.37 20.07
C LYS A 508 4.90 -15.83 20.75
N GLY A 509 4.81 -14.52 20.93
CA GLY A 509 3.70 -13.87 21.63
C GLY A 509 2.46 -13.61 20.77
N LEU A 510 2.66 -13.21 19.51
CA LEU A 510 1.57 -12.92 18.57
C LEU A 510 1.05 -14.17 17.87
N THR A 511 1.82 -15.27 17.88
CA THR A 511 1.43 -16.61 17.40
C THR A 511 0.80 -16.57 15.99
N ASP A 512 -0.38 -17.18 15.86
CA ASP A 512 -1.22 -17.29 14.68
C ASP A 512 -1.93 -15.98 14.30
N ARG A 513 -2.00 -14.98 15.19
CA ARG A 513 -2.69 -13.69 14.93
C ARG A 513 -2.03 -12.86 13.83
N VAL A 514 -0.78 -13.18 13.49
CA VAL A 514 0.06 -12.41 12.60
C VAL A 514 0.74 -13.34 11.61
N GLN A 515 0.60 -13.03 10.33
CA GLN A 515 1.22 -13.79 9.24
C GLN A 515 2.66 -13.34 8.97
N VAL A 516 2.92 -12.03 9.09
CA VAL A 516 4.24 -11.43 8.78
C VAL A 516 4.54 -10.30 9.75
N ILE A 517 5.76 -10.27 10.28
CA ILE A 517 6.35 -9.14 11.00
C ILE A 517 7.60 -8.70 10.22
N ASP A 518 7.67 -7.42 9.85
CA ASP A 518 8.88 -6.81 9.27
C ASP A 518 9.23 -5.55 10.04
N VAL A 519 10.49 -5.16 9.95
CA VAL A 519 11.04 -3.96 10.60
C VAL A 519 11.61 -3.04 9.53
N GLN A 520 11.21 -1.77 9.52
CA GLN A 520 11.80 -0.82 8.58
C GLN A 520 13.21 -0.43 9.03
N ARG A 521 14.21 -0.89 8.28
CA ARG A 521 15.62 -0.52 8.46
C ARG A 521 16.08 0.35 7.30
N LYS A 522 15.88 1.67 7.40
CA LYS A 522 16.27 2.61 6.33
C LYS A 522 17.79 2.61 6.12
N ARG A 523 18.20 2.75 4.86
CA ARG A 523 19.60 2.97 4.47
C ARG A 523 20.17 4.22 5.15
N PHE A 524 21.46 4.20 5.46
CA PHE A 524 22.14 5.46 5.76
C PHE A 524 22.15 6.33 4.51
N SER A 525 21.75 7.59 4.65
CA SER A 525 21.87 8.56 3.57
C SER A 525 23.34 8.90 3.37
N ALA A 526 23.75 9.13 2.12
CA ALA A 526 25.04 9.75 1.86
C ALA A 526 25.09 11.11 2.54
N TRP A 527 26.19 11.42 3.21
CA TRP A 527 26.36 12.65 3.99
C TRP A 527 27.47 13.52 3.41
N LYS A 528 27.44 14.82 3.71
CA LYS A 528 28.45 15.74 3.20
C LYS A 528 29.79 15.39 3.83
N CYS A 529 30.88 15.56 3.08
CA CYS A 529 32.19 15.28 3.64
C CYS A 529 32.61 16.19 4.80
N SER A 530 31.92 17.32 5.01
CA SER A 530 32.12 18.22 6.15
C SER A 530 31.43 17.75 7.43
N ASP A 531 30.45 16.86 7.33
CA ASP A 531 29.57 16.49 8.43
C ASP A 531 30.09 15.22 9.11
N SER A 532 29.88 15.11 10.42
CA SER A 532 30.21 13.89 11.15
C SER A 532 29.47 12.67 10.57
N PRO A 533 30.12 11.49 10.56
CA PRO A 533 29.50 10.27 10.07
C PRO A 533 28.20 9.95 10.82
N PRO A 534 27.16 9.42 10.14
CA PRO A 534 25.95 8.97 10.81
C PRO A 534 26.29 7.94 11.89
N ASN A 535 25.75 8.12 13.09
CA ASN A 535 26.01 7.22 14.21
C ASN A 535 25.05 6.02 14.18
N GLY A 536 25.59 4.82 14.00
CA GLY A 536 24.80 3.58 14.08
C GLY A 536 24.50 3.11 15.52
N ARG A 537 25.12 3.74 16.53
CA ARG A 537 25.02 3.33 17.94
C ARG A 537 23.73 3.73 18.61
N ASP A 538 23.27 4.92 18.25
CA ASP A 538 22.07 5.50 18.81
C ASP A 538 20.89 4.96 17.99
N CYS A 539 20.32 3.85 18.46
CA CYS A 539 19.08 3.32 17.90
C CYS A 539 17.93 4.25 18.31
N GLU A 540 17.74 5.34 17.57
CA GLU A 540 16.72 6.34 17.89
C GLU A 540 15.32 5.71 17.97
N SER A 541 15.03 4.76 17.07
CA SER A 541 13.74 4.08 17.02
C SER A 541 13.71 2.86 16.11
N LEU A 542 12.73 1.98 16.38
CA LEU A 542 12.44 0.82 15.54
C LEU A 542 10.98 0.84 15.11
N LEU A 543 10.72 0.92 13.81
CA LEU A 543 9.37 0.85 13.24
C LEU A 543 9.09 -0.55 12.69
N PHE A 544 8.01 -1.15 13.16
CA PHE A 544 7.54 -2.47 12.78
C PHE A 544 6.24 -2.36 11.98
N GLY A 545 6.07 -3.28 11.05
CA GLY A 545 4.86 -3.48 10.26
C GLY A 545 4.39 -4.92 10.43
N VAL A 546 3.07 -5.09 10.57
CA VAL A 546 2.43 -6.37 10.90
C VAL A 546 1.30 -6.66 9.90
N CYS A 547 1.32 -7.85 9.30
CA CYS A 547 0.18 -8.40 8.52
C CYS A 547 -0.65 -9.31 9.43
N LEU A 548 -1.94 -9.03 9.55
CA LEU A 548 -2.83 -9.72 10.47
C LEU A 548 -3.44 -10.96 9.83
N ASP A 549 -3.61 -12.00 10.63
CA ASP A 549 -4.44 -13.13 10.27
C ASP A 549 -5.90 -12.86 10.66
N GLN A 550 -6.79 -12.83 9.67
CA GLN A 550 -8.17 -12.37 9.88
C GLN A 550 -9.01 -13.33 10.73
N ASP A 551 -8.65 -14.61 10.75
CA ASP A 551 -9.43 -15.64 11.45
C ASP A 551 -9.11 -15.65 12.95
N THR A 552 -7.87 -15.32 13.32
CA THR A 552 -7.38 -15.47 14.69
C THR A 552 -7.16 -14.13 15.41
N VAL A 553 -7.01 -13.01 14.70
CA VAL A 553 -6.71 -11.70 15.32
C VAL A 553 -7.77 -11.24 16.32
N SER A 554 -9.03 -11.60 16.11
CA SER A 554 -10.16 -11.16 16.94
C SER A 554 -10.36 -11.98 18.22
N THR A 555 -9.60 -13.06 18.41
CA THR A 555 -9.77 -13.95 19.56
C THR A 555 -9.33 -13.27 20.86
N ALA A 556 -10.24 -13.05 21.81
CA ALA A 556 -9.91 -12.42 23.10
C ALA A 556 -9.12 -13.33 24.07
N LEU A 557 -8.99 -14.62 23.74
CA LEU A 557 -8.34 -15.62 24.57
C LEU A 557 -7.13 -16.20 23.83
N THR A 558 -5.95 -16.17 24.45
CA THR A 558 -4.79 -16.93 23.99
C THR A 558 -4.72 -18.23 24.79
N ARG A 559 -5.06 -19.35 24.15
CA ARG A 559 -4.98 -20.68 24.76
C ARG A 559 -3.53 -21.17 24.75
N GLY A 560 -3.01 -21.57 25.90
CA GLY A 560 -1.71 -22.19 26.08
C GLY A 560 -1.77 -23.72 26.18
N PRO A 561 -0.64 -24.36 26.47
CA PRO A 561 -0.54 -25.81 26.64
C PRO A 561 -1.24 -26.30 27.94
N PRO A 562 -1.49 -27.62 28.07
CA PRO A 562 -2.02 -28.22 29.29
C PRO A 562 -1.14 -27.88 30.52
N ALA A 563 -1.78 -27.60 31.67
CA ALA A 563 -1.08 -27.05 32.85
C ALA A 563 0.04 -27.94 33.41
N ASN A 564 -0.03 -29.25 33.16
CA ASN A 564 0.93 -30.25 33.62
C ASN A 564 2.11 -30.47 32.66
N ASP A 565 2.10 -29.83 31.49
CA ASP A 565 3.15 -29.96 30.48
C ASP A 565 4.36 -29.07 30.82
N GLU A 566 5.57 -29.46 30.44
CA GLU A 566 6.77 -28.61 30.55
C GLU A 566 6.63 -27.33 29.71
N ALA A 567 5.90 -27.40 28.59
CA ALA A 567 5.56 -26.23 27.78
C ALA A 567 4.77 -25.16 28.58
N ALA A 568 4.02 -25.54 29.62
CA ALA A 568 3.29 -24.60 30.47
C ALA A 568 4.23 -23.70 31.27
N LYS A 569 5.41 -24.18 31.67
CA LYS A 569 6.43 -23.35 32.34
C LYS A 569 6.95 -22.26 31.40
N GLN A 570 7.22 -22.61 30.15
CA GLN A 570 7.66 -21.65 29.13
C GLN A 570 6.57 -20.62 28.83
N PHE A 571 5.30 -21.05 28.81
CA PHE A 571 4.16 -20.15 28.65
C PHE A 571 4.04 -19.17 29.83
N ARG A 572 4.14 -19.65 31.08
CA ARG A 572 4.16 -18.80 32.28
C ARG A 572 5.33 -17.82 32.29
N GLN A 573 6.52 -18.23 31.85
CA GLN A 573 7.68 -17.33 31.72
C GLN A 573 7.48 -16.27 30.64
N LEU A 574 6.85 -16.63 29.52
CA LEU A 574 6.57 -15.70 28.42
C LEU A 574 5.60 -14.60 28.86
N TRP A 575 4.53 -14.96 29.56
CA TRP A 575 3.42 -14.07 29.89
C TRP A 575 3.49 -13.46 31.30
N GLY A 576 4.28 -14.04 32.21
CA GLY A 576 4.38 -13.60 33.59
C GLY A 576 3.02 -13.63 34.31
N GLU A 577 2.69 -12.54 35.00
CA GLU A 577 1.46 -12.39 35.79
C GLU A 577 0.16 -12.46 34.98
N ARG A 578 0.24 -12.38 33.64
CA ARG A 578 -0.94 -12.50 32.75
C ARG A 578 -1.39 -13.95 32.52
N SER A 579 -0.54 -14.94 32.82
CA SER A 579 -0.88 -16.36 32.66
C SER A 579 -1.78 -16.83 33.79
N GLU A 580 -2.92 -17.43 33.46
CA GLU A 580 -3.83 -18.06 34.41
C GLU A 580 -4.24 -19.47 33.95
N MET A 581 -4.53 -20.35 34.91
CA MET A 581 -5.09 -21.67 34.60
C MET A 581 -6.59 -21.55 34.33
N ARG A 582 -7.03 -22.07 33.18
CA ARG A 582 -8.44 -22.04 32.78
C ARG A 582 -8.89 -23.43 32.35
N LYS A 583 -10.08 -23.81 32.81
CA LYS A 583 -10.79 -25.01 32.34
C LYS A 583 -11.55 -24.68 31.06
N PHE A 584 -11.33 -25.45 30.00
CA PHE A 584 -11.97 -25.31 28.69
C PHE A 584 -13.17 -26.24 28.55
N ALA A 585 -13.98 -26.02 27.50
CA ALA A 585 -15.20 -26.80 27.23
C ALA A 585 -14.92 -28.29 26.95
N ASP A 586 -13.72 -28.62 26.50
CA ASP A 586 -13.19 -29.98 26.33
C ASP A 586 -12.72 -30.62 27.66
N ASN A 587 -13.01 -29.99 28.80
CA ASN A 587 -12.53 -30.33 30.14
C ASN A 587 -11.00 -30.25 30.34
N ALA A 588 -10.23 -29.81 29.34
CA ALA A 588 -8.80 -29.62 29.51
C ALA A 588 -8.52 -28.40 30.41
N ILE A 589 -7.56 -28.54 31.31
CA ILE A 589 -7.03 -27.44 32.12
C ILE A 589 -5.73 -27.00 31.46
N CYS A 590 -5.74 -25.81 30.86
CA CYS A 590 -4.60 -25.25 30.14
C CYS A 590 -4.22 -23.89 30.76
N GLU A 591 -2.97 -23.50 30.57
CA GLU A 591 -2.59 -22.10 30.75
C GLU A 591 -3.32 -21.24 29.71
N ALA A 592 -3.67 -20.01 30.05
CA ALA A 592 -4.33 -19.08 29.16
C ALA A 592 -4.03 -17.62 29.52
N VAL A 593 -4.21 -16.74 28.54
CA VAL A 593 -4.20 -15.28 28.74
C VAL A 593 -5.49 -14.69 28.19
N VAL A 594 -6.18 -13.88 29.00
CA VAL A 594 -7.40 -13.18 28.62
C VAL A 594 -7.07 -11.71 28.32
N TRP A 595 -7.46 -11.25 27.12
CA TRP A 595 -7.32 -9.87 26.68
C TRP A 595 -8.62 -9.10 26.89
N GLN A 596 -8.51 -7.91 27.49
CA GLN A 596 -9.67 -7.03 27.69
C GLN A 596 -10.02 -6.35 26.37
N ALA A 597 -11.23 -6.60 25.87
CA ALA A 597 -11.71 -6.05 24.61
C ALA A 597 -13.24 -5.92 24.64
N ASP A 598 -13.73 -4.83 25.25
CA ASP A 598 -15.16 -4.64 25.49
C ASP A 598 -15.97 -4.28 24.24
N ASN A 599 -15.29 -3.94 23.14
CA ASN A 599 -15.90 -3.59 21.85
C ASN A 599 -14.96 -3.97 20.69
N ALA A 600 -15.50 -3.97 19.47
CA ALA A 600 -14.78 -4.39 18.26
C ALA A 600 -13.50 -3.59 18.00
N ARG A 601 -13.51 -2.27 18.30
CA ARG A 601 -12.33 -1.41 18.17
C ARG A 601 -11.20 -1.85 19.11
N LEU A 602 -11.50 -2.18 20.36
CA LEU A 602 -10.52 -2.68 21.33
C LEU A 602 -10.02 -4.09 20.96
N THR A 603 -10.89 -4.94 20.38
CA THR A 603 -10.50 -6.25 19.86
C THR A 603 -9.39 -6.14 18.80
N ARG A 604 -9.49 -5.15 17.89
CA ARG A 604 -8.43 -4.86 16.89
C ARG A 604 -7.10 -4.41 17.50
N LEU A 605 -7.10 -4.00 18.77
CA LEU A 605 -5.92 -3.56 19.53
C LEU A 605 -5.33 -4.65 20.43
N ILE A 606 -5.83 -5.88 20.41
CA ILE A 606 -5.23 -7.01 21.14
C ILE A 606 -3.74 -7.18 20.77
N PRO A 607 -3.32 -7.14 19.48
CA PRO A 607 -1.90 -7.15 19.12
C PRO A 607 -1.09 -6.04 19.80
N ALA A 608 -1.68 -4.85 19.97
CA ALA A 608 -1.04 -3.74 20.66
C ALA A 608 -0.85 -4.01 22.16
N GLN A 609 -1.83 -4.67 22.80
CA GLN A 609 -1.74 -5.09 24.20
C GLN A 609 -0.63 -6.14 24.38
N ILE A 610 -0.56 -7.13 23.49
CA ILE A 610 0.48 -8.16 23.47
C ILE A 610 1.87 -7.54 23.34
N VAL A 611 2.08 -6.70 22.32
CA VAL A 611 3.38 -6.06 22.05
C VAL A 611 3.82 -5.21 23.24
N LYS A 612 2.93 -4.38 23.79
CA LYS A 612 3.25 -3.53 24.95
C LYS A 612 3.59 -4.35 26.20
N HIS A 613 2.84 -5.42 26.46
CA HIS A 613 3.09 -6.30 27.61
C HIS A 613 4.45 -6.99 27.51
N LEU A 614 4.73 -7.62 26.36
CA LEU A 614 5.96 -8.39 26.16
C LEU A 614 7.21 -7.50 26.17
N LEU A 615 7.16 -6.32 25.54
CA LEU A 615 8.28 -5.38 25.56
C LEU A 615 8.53 -4.80 26.95
N ASN A 616 7.47 -4.55 27.73
CA ASN A 616 7.62 -4.10 29.11
C ASN A 616 8.25 -5.19 30.00
N LEU A 617 7.76 -6.43 29.88
CA LEU A 617 8.21 -7.55 30.72
C LEU A 617 9.66 -7.97 30.41
N HIS A 618 10.02 -8.13 29.13
CA HIS A 618 11.29 -8.75 28.74
C HIS A 618 12.39 -7.74 28.36
N PHE A 619 12.02 -6.50 28.02
CA PHE A 619 12.98 -5.45 27.63
C PHE A 619 12.95 -4.23 28.55
N SER A 620 12.10 -4.22 29.59
CA SER A 620 11.90 -3.06 30.47
C SER A 620 11.51 -1.79 29.71
N ILE A 621 10.82 -1.93 28.57
CA ILE A 621 10.36 -0.80 27.74
C ILE A 621 8.96 -0.41 28.20
N PRO A 622 8.77 0.79 28.79
CA PRO A 622 7.47 1.20 29.26
C PRO A 622 6.45 1.29 28.11
N PRO A 623 5.16 0.95 28.33
CA PRO A 623 4.14 1.02 27.28
C PRO A 623 3.98 2.38 26.59
N LYS A 624 4.34 3.48 27.27
CA LYS A 624 4.34 4.85 26.72
C LYS A 624 5.40 5.08 25.63
N ASN A 625 6.48 4.29 25.64
CA ASN A 625 7.55 4.32 24.64
C ASN A 625 7.23 3.43 23.43
N VAL A 626 6.13 2.68 23.47
CA VAL A 626 5.64 1.85 22.37
C VAL A 626 4.40 2.50 21.79
N ARG A 627 4.57 3.14 20.64
CA ARG A 627 3.49 3.79 19.91
C ARG A 627 2.91 2.82 18.89
N TYR A 628 1.63 2.54 18.99
CA TYR A 628 0.93 1.61 18.10
C TYR A 628 0.01 2.39 17.17
N ILE A 629 -0.03 2.08 15.88
CA ILE A 629 -0.86 2.74 14.84
C ILE A 629 -1.75 1.67 14.20
N ALA A 630 -3.05 1.76 14.49
CA ALA A 630 -4.07 0.86 13.97
C ALA A 630 -5.43 1.57 13.87
N THR A 631 -6.08 1.86 14.99
CA THR A 631 -7.49 2.31 15.04
C THR A 631 -7.66 3.82 15.19
N GLN A 632 -6.58 4.63 15.15
CA GLN A 632 -6.67 6.09 15.29
C GLN A 632 -7.45 6.75 14.16
N VAL A 633 -7.38 6.19 12.95
CA VAL A 633 -8.15 6.72 11.83
C VAL A 633 -9.66 6.48 12.01
N GLU A 634 -10.04 5.52 12.85
CA GLU A 634 -11.44 5.15 13.11
C GLU A 634 -12.19 6.21 13.92
N ASP A 635 -11.49 7.16 14.55
CA ASP A 635 -12.11 8.26 15.31
C ASP A 635 -13.05 9.10 14.44
N VAL A 636 -12.74 9.27 13.14
CA VAL A 636 -13.57 10.05 12.20
C VAL A 636 -14.90 9.39 11.84
N VAL A 637 -15.04 8.10 12.14
CA VAL A 637 -16.27 7.29 11.93
C VAL A 637 -16.81 6.74 13.25
N SER A 638 -16.24 7.16 14.37
CA SER A 638 -16.67 6.77 15.72
C SER A 638 -17.62 7.81 16.31
N ASN A 639 -18.55 7.38 17.16
CA ASN A 639 -19.34 8.27 18.00
C ASN A 639 -18.79 8.23 19.43
N GLU A 640 -18.09 9.28 19.85
CA GLU A 640 -17.46 9.36 21.18
C GLU A 640 -18.48 9.30 22.33
N THR A 641 -19.75 9.64 22.09
CA THR A 641 -20.81 9.56 23.10
C THR A 641 -21.25 8.12 23.39
N VAL A 642 -20.93 7.15 22.53
CA VAL A 642 -21.32 5.73 22.68
C VAL A 642 -20.08 4.88 22.96
N THR A 643 -19.65 4.87 24.23
CA THR A 643 -18.43 4.17 24.68
C THR A 643 -18.47 2.65 24.46
N ALA A 644 -19.66 2.04 24.51
CA ALA A 644 -19.85 0.61 24.37
C ALA A 644 -19.76 0.09 22.91
N ASP A 645 -20.02 0.94 21.91
CA ASP A 645 -19.99 0.59 20.49
C ASP A 645 -19.55 1.78 19.64
N PRO A 646 -18.31 2.29 19.86
CA PRO A 646 -17.89 3.57 19.30
C PRO A 646 -17.90 3.56 17.77
N THR A 647 -17.48 2.45 17.16
CA THR A 647 -17.45 2.24 15.71
C THR A 647 -18.73 1.61 15.17
N GLY A 648 -19.68 1.24 16.03
CA GLY A 648 -21.05 0.90 15.63
C GLY A 648 -21.28 -0.50 15.04
N GLU A 649 -20.32 -1.42 15.18
CA GLU A 649 -20.42 -2.78 14.65
C GLU A 649 -21.55 -3.57 15.29
N ARG A 650 -21.77 -3.43 16.60
CA ARG A 650 -22.90 -4.11 17.27
C ARG A 650 -24.22 -3.60 16.73
N ARG A 651 -24.33 -2.29 16.49
CA ARG A 651 -25.53 -1.72 15.88
C ARG A 651 -25.79 -2.28 14.48
N PHE A 652 -24.75 -2.48 13.65
CA PHE A 652 -24.92 -3.15 12.35
C PHE A 652 -25.38 -4.60 12.48
N GLU A 653 -24.91 -5.34 13.49
CA GLU A 653 -25.38 -6.69 13.78
C GLU A 653 -26.85 -6.71 14.21
N ASP A 654 -27.27 -5.77 15.06
CA ASP A 654 -28.67 -5.59 15.45
C ASP A 654 -29.57 -5.33 14.26
N ILE A 655 -29.15 -4.42 13.35
CA ILE A 655 -29.88 -4.13 12.11
C ILE A 655 -30.00 -5.39 11.24
N GLY A 656 -28.93 -6.20 11.16
CA GLY A 656 -28.95 -7.48 10.45
C GLY A 656 -30.01 -8.43 11.01
N ARG A 657 -30.07 -8.57 12.34
CA ARG A 657 -31.09 -9.39 13.03
C ARG A 657 -32.51 -8.84 12.80
N SER A 658 -32.70 -7.52 12.86
CA SER A 658 -33.99 -6.89 12.55
C SER A 658 -34.42 -7.17 11.10
N PHE A 659 -33.49 -7.12 10.15
CA PHE A 659 -33.77 -7.41 8.74
C PHE A 659 -34.13 -8.89 8.51
N GLU A 660 -33.44 -9.82 9.17
CA GLU A 660 -33.77 -11.25 9.10
C GLU A 660 -35.18 -11.52 9.63
N LYS A 661 -35.54 -10.95 10.78
CA LYS A 661 -36.87 -11.03 11.37
C LYS A 661 -37.94 -10.50 10.42
N LEU A 662 -37.75 -9.30 9.87
CA LEU A 662 -38.64 -8.71 8.88
C LEU A 662 -38.78 -9.60 7.63
N SER A 663 -37.66 -10.14 7.13
CA SER A 663 -37.64 -10.99 5.94
C SER A 663 -38.39 -12.31 6.16
N GLN A 664 -38.34 -12.88 7.36
CA GLN A 664 -39.14 -14.05 7.74
C GLN A 664 -40.63 -13.69 7.80
N SER A 665 -40.99 -12.59 8.46
CA SER A 665 -42.38 -12.11 8.53
C SER A 665 -42.99 -11.83 7.16
N LEU A 666 -42.26 -11.19 6.25
CA LEU A 666 -42.72 -10.90 4.88
C LEU A 666 -42.98 -12.18 4.05
N ARG A 667 -42.22 -13.25 4.30
CA ARG A 667 -42.45 -14.55 3.64
C ARG A 667 -43.65 -15.30 4.22
N LEU A 668 -43.96 -15.08 5.49
CA LEU A 668 -45.10 -15.69 6.19
C LEU A 668 -46.39 -14.87 6.09
N LEU A 669 -46.34 -13.69 5.45
CA LEU A 669 -47.45 -12.76 5.39
C LEU A 669 -48.64 -13.40 4.63
N GLN A 670 -49.73 -13.64 5.36
CA GLN A 670 -50.94 -14.21 4.77
C GLN A 670 -51.85 -13.10 4.22
N ASN A 671 -52.84 -13.48 3.41
CA ASN A 671 -53.85 -12.57 2.86
C ASN A 671 -53.28 -11.46 1.95
N LEU A 672 -52.19 -11.73 1.23
CA LEU A 672 -51.77 -10.94 0.07
C LEU A 672 -52.23 -11.63 -1.23
N PRO A 673 -52.67 -10.89 -2.27
CA PRO A 673 -53.11 -11.48 -3.54
C PRO A 673 -51.99 -12.22 -4.30
N LEU A 674 -50.73 -11.85 -4.05
CA LEU A 674 -49.53 -12.49 -4.57
C LEU A 674 -48.52 -12.59 -3.43
N GLY A 675 -47.91 -13.76 -3.27
CA GLY A 675 -46.87 -13.97 -2.27
C GLY A 675 -45.60 -13.17 -2.56
N VAL A 676 -44.80 -12.93 -1.51
CA VAL A 676 -43.47 -12.31 -1.65
C VAL A 676 -42.47 -13.40 -2.04
N ALA A 677 -41.98 -13.36 -3.28
CA ALA A 677 -41.04 -14.33 -3.82
C ALA A 677 -39.57 -13.99 -3.53
N GLY A 678 -39.23 -12.71 -3.41
CA GLY A 678 -37.84 -12.26 -3.20
C GLY A 678 -37.78 -11.00 -2.37
N ILE A 679 -36.74 -10.91 -1.55
CA ILE A 679 -36.49 -9.82 -0.59
C ILE A 679 -35.01 -9.49 -0.66
N GLN A 680 -34.67 -8.25 -0.96
CA GLN A 680 -33.29 -7.82 -1.08
C GLN A 680 -33.07 -6.46 -0.41
N ALA A 681 -32.11 -6.38 0.51
CA ALA A 681 -31.69 -5.12 1.11
C ALA A 681 -30.80 -4.33 0.14
N MET A 682 -31.11 -3.06 -0.08
CA MET A 682 -30.45 -2.20 -1.09
C MET A 682 -29.53 -1.14 -0.48
N SER A 683 -29.78 -0.77 0.77
CA SER A 683 -29.06 0.30 1.46
C SER A 683 -27.60 -0.08 1.80
N PRO A 684 -26.65 0.88 1.78
CA PRO A 684 -25.29 0.70 2.30
C PRO A 684 -25.26 0.25 3.77
N ILE A 685 -26.31 0.54 4.54
CA ILE A 685 -26.47 0.08 5.92
C ILE A 685 -26.42 -1.46 6.01
N ALA A 686 -27.11 -2.17 5.11
CA ALA A 686 -27.20 -3.64 5.15
C ALA A 686 -25.85 -4.34 4.87
N ARG A 687 -25.00 -3.69 4.07
CA ARG A 687 -23.63 -4.12 3.78
C ARG A 687 -22.58 -3.44 4.66
N LYS A 688 -23.00 -2.80 5.76
CA LYS A 688 -22.13 -2.18 6.77
C LYS A 688 -21.19 -1.08 6.22
N THR A 689 -21.50 -0.49 5.07
CA THR A 689 -20.67 0.54 4.42
C THR A 689 -21.15 1.98 4.66
N GLU A 690 -22.23 2.16 5.42
CA GLU A 690 -22.68 3.48 5.88
C GLU A 690 -21.68 4.03 6.92
N PRO A 691 -21.10 5.25 6.75
CA PRO A 691 -20.07 5.79 7.65
C PRO A 691 -20.44 5.73 9.12
N PHE A 692 -21.68 6.09 9.44
CA PHE A 692 -22.24 6.06 10.78
C PHE A 692 -23.46 5.14 10.80
N PRO A 693 -23.51 4.13 11.67
CA PRO A 693 -24.69 3.28 11.75
C PRO A 693 -25.91 4.10 12.17
N PRO A 694 -27.10 3.80 11.62
CA PRO A 694 -28.34 4.44 12.05
C PRO A 694 -28.57 4.26 13.54
N ALA A 695 -28.96 5.35 14.21
CA ALA A 695 -29.44 5.28 15.59
C ALA A 695 -30.68 4.37 15.70
N VAL A 696 -31.01 3.97 16.93
CA VAL A 696 -32.28 3.30 17.21
C VAL A 696 -33.40 4.30 16.94
N ALA A 697 -34.41 3.87 16.18
CA ALA A 697 -35.60 4.63 15.89
C ALA A 697 -36.39 4.86 17.17
N ASP A 698 -36.24 6.04 17.77
CA ASP A 698 -36.98 6.46 18.96
C ASP A 698 -37.77 7.74 18.65
N ALA A 699 -39.10 7.60 18.61
CA ALA A 699 -40.03 8.69 18.36
C ALA A 699 -39.92 9.82 19.41
N ARG A 700 -39.40 9.54 20.62
CA ARG A 700 -39.15 10.56 21.65
C ARG A 700 -38.05 11.54 21.26
N LEU A 701 -37.03 11.08 20.53
CA LEU A 701 -35.91 11.91 20.06
C LEU A 701 -36.32 12.92 18.99
N THR A 702 -37.42 12.66 18.29
CA THR A 702 -37.92 13.50 17.18
C THR A 702 -39.07 14.43 17.61
N ASN A 703 -39.70 14.17 18.76
CA ASN A 703 -40.99 14.76 19.12
C ASN A 703 -40.97 16.28 19.38
N THR A 704 -39.93 16.82 20.01
CA THR A 704 -39.92 18.23 20.48
C THR A 704 -40.14 19.27 19.37
N ASN A 705 -39.90 18.90 18.11
CA ASN A 705 -39.97 19.77 16.95
C ASN A 705 -40.82 19.21 15.79
N CYS A 706 -41.63 18.18 16.05
CA CYS A 706 -42.48 17.53 15.04
C CYS A 706 -43.98 17.68 15.34
N ALA A 707 -44.80 17.71 14.30
CA ALA A 707 -46.25 17.56 14.40
C ALA A 707 -46.62 16.08 14.22
N THR A 708 -47.73 15.65 14.82
CA THR A 708 -48.30 14.33 14.54
C THR A 708 -49.36 14.47 13.45
N VAL A 709 -49.31 13.59 12.46
CA VAL A 709 -50.30 13.46 11.39
C VAL A 709 -50.90 12.05 11.47
N HIS A 710 -52.22 11.96 11.30
CA HIS A 710 -52.98 10.71 11.39
C HIS A 710 -52.73 9.92 12.70
N ASP A 711 -52.50 10.62 13.82
CA ASP A 711 -52.21 10.12 15.17
C ASP A 711 -51.03 9.13 15.32
N SER A 712 -50.35 8.80 14.23
CA SER A 712 -49.39 7.69 14.15
C SER A 712 -48.08 8.04 13.44
N VAL A 713 -47.98 9.19 12.77
CA VAL A 713 -46.78 9.59 12.01
C VAL A 713 -46.28 10.96 12.47
N LEU A 714 -44.98 11.09 12.72
CA LEU A 714 -44.34 12.36 13.00
C LEU A 714 -43.83 13.03 11.71
N VAL A 715 -44.09 14.32 11.57
CA VAL A 715 -43.59 15.16 10.46
C VAL A 715 -42.90 16.42 11.01
N PRO A 716 -41.87 16.97 10.34
CA PRO A 716 -41.27 18.23 10.75
C PRO A 716 -42.31 19.37 10.80
N LYS A 717 -42.31 20.19 11.86
CA LYS A 717 -43.17 21.39 11.90
C LYS A 717 -42.70 22.41 10.86
N SER A 718 -43.64 23.04 10.15
CA SER A 718 -43.36 24.21 9.29
C SER A 718 -43.20 25.48 10.14
N GLY A 719 -42.19 26.30 9.86
CA GLY A 719 -41.91 27.57 10.56
C GLY A 719 -40.56 27.61 11.29
N SER A 720 -40.35 28.59 12.18
CA SER A 720 -39.11 28.73 12.97
C SER A 720 -38.99 27.63 14.02
N VAL A 721 -38.57 26.44 13.60
CA VAL A 721 -38.26 25.32 14.48
C VAL A 721 -37.03 25.64 15.34
N ALA A 722 -37.09 25.38 16.65
CA ALA A 722 -35.96 25.62 17.54
C ALA A 722 -34.75 24.72 17.19
N LYS A 723 -35.01 23.48 16.74
CA LYS A 723 -34.00 22.50 16.30
C LYS A 723 -34.58 21.49 15.30
N CYS A 724 -33.91 21.28 14.16
CA CYS A 724 -34.27 20.22 13.20
C CYS A 724 -34.23 18.83 13.87
N PRO A 725 -35.17 17.91 13.56
CA PRO A 725 -35.10 16.52 13.99
C PRO A 725 -33.76 15.86 13.60
N PRO A 726 -33.25 14.91 14.40
CA PRO A 726 -32.06 14.16 14.04
C PRO A 726 -32.32 13.33 12.78
N PHE A 727 -31.30 13.22 11.92
CA PHE A 727 -31.40 12.41 10.71
C PHE A 727 -31.51 10.93 11.05
N LEU A 728 -32.60 10.29 10.62
CA LEU A 728 -32.85 8.86 10.75
C LEU A 728 -33.04 8.27 9.34
N PRO A 729 -32.07 7.51 8.80
CA PRO A 729 -32.20 6.94 7.48
C PRO A 729 -33.10 5.70 7.47
N SER A 730 -33.79 5.47 6.35
CA SER A 730 -34.49 4.20 6.08
C SER A 730 -33.58 3.17 5.41
N LEU A 731 -33.77 1.90 5.76
CA LEU A 731 -33.15 0.78 5.06
C LEU A 731 -34.07 0.35 3.91
N GLN A 732 -33.70 0.72 2.69
CA GLN A 732 -34.46 0.35 1.49
C GLN A 732 -34.39 -1.17 1.24
N VAL A 733 -35.56 -1.79 1.02
CA VAL A 733 -35.72 -3.22 0.73
C VAL A 733 -36.58 -3.39 -0.52
N PHE A 734 -36.05 -4.09 -1.51
CA PHE A 734 -36.80 -4.47 -2.70
C PHE A 734 -37.51 -5.80 -2.53
N LEU A 735 -38.78 -5.81 -2.94
CA LEU A 735 -39.65 -6.96 -2.93
C LEU A 735 -39.99 -7.36 -4.36
N THR A 736 -39.86 -8.65 -4.67
CA THR A 736 -40.40 -9.23 -5.90
C THR A 736 -41.56 -10.13 -5.52
N LEU A 737 -42.73 -9.89 -6.12
CA LEU A 737 -43.92 -10.71 -5.91
C LEU A 737 -43.91 -11.92 -6.86
N GLU A 738 -44.75 -12.90 -6.58
CA GLU A 738 -45.03 -14.01 -7.50
C GLU A 738 -45.47 -13.52 -8.88
N THR A 739 -45.12 -14.29 -9.91
CA THR A 739 -45.44 -13.94 -11.29
C THR A 739 -46.95 -13.96 -11.52
N SER A 740 -47.49 -12.89 -12.11
CA SER A 740 -48.90 -12.78 -12.44
C SER A 740 -49.09 -12.09 -13.79
N GLY A 741 -50.02 -12.60 -14.61
CA GLY A 741 -50.43 -11.95 -15.85
C GLY A 741 -51.40 -10.78 -15.66
N LYS A 742 -51.91 -10.58 -14.43
CA LYS A 742 -53.01 -9.63 -14.14
C LYS A 742 -52.56 -8.18 -13.91
N TRP A 743 -51.27 -7.88 -14.03
CA TRP A 743 -50.77 -6.51 -13.94
C TRP A 743 -51.25 -5.67 -15.13
N SER A 744 -51.73 -4.44 -14.86
CA SER A 744 -52.21 -3.53 -15.91
C SER A 744 -51.17 -3.22 -16.99
N GLU A 745 -51.64 -2.94 -18.22
CA GLU A 745 -50.84 -2.41 -19.34
C GLU A 745 -50.76 -0.88 -19.36
N ASP A 746 -51.54 -0.19 -18.51
CA ASP A 746 -51.44 1.25 -18.30
C ASP A 746 -50.54 1.57 -17.11
N LEU A 747 -49.59 2.50 -17.28
CA LEU A 747 -48.58 2.84 -16.27
C LEU A 747 -49.20 3.42 -14.99
N LYS A 748 -50.21 4.30 -15.11
CA LYS A 748 -50.85 4.92 -13.93
C LYS A 748 -51.63 3.88 -13.13
N ALA A 749 -52.41 3.04 -13.82
CA ALA A 749 -53.12 1.93 -13.20
C ALA A 749 -52.15 0.91 -12.57
N PHE A 750 -51.03 0.62 -13.23
CA PHE A 750 -49.98 -0.26 -12.70
C PHE A 750 -49.39 0.28 -11.39
N ARG A 751 -49.01 1.57 -11.33
CA ARG A 751 -48.51 2.21 -10.10
C ARG A 751 -49.55 2.23 -8.98
N ARG A 752 -50.82 2.54 -9.30
CA ARG A 752 -51.92 2.47 -8.31
C ARG A 752 -52.14 1.06 -7.77
N LEU A 753 -51.98 0.03 -8.61
CA LEU A 753 -52.06 -1.35 -8.17
C LEU A 753 -50.92 -1.70 -7.21
N LYS A 754 -49.68 -1.23 -7.46
CA LYS A 754 -48.58 -1.33 -6.48
C LYS A 754 -48.94 -0.67 -5.15
N THR A 755 -49.52 0.53 -5.17
CA THR A 755 -49.99 1.21 -3.95
C THR A 755 -51.05 0.42 -3.20
N ALA A 756 -51.96 -0.28 -3.90
CA ALA A 756 -52.92 -1.18 -3.26
C ALA A 756 -52.24 -2.36 -2.55
N PHE A 757 -51.20 -2.95 -3.15
CA PHE A 757 -50.38 -3.94 -2.47
C PHE A 757 -49.67 -3.37 -1.23
N TYR A 758 -49.18 -2.13 -1.27
CA TYR A 758 -48.56 -1.49 -0.11
C TYR A 758 -49.55 -1.28 1.05
N LEU A 759 -50.78 -0.85 0.76
CA LEU A 759 -51.84 -0.71 1.77
C LEU A 759 -52.12 -2.04 2.48
N GLN A 760 -52.37 -3.08 1.70
CA GLN A 760 -52.65 -4.42 2.22
C GLN A 760 -51.46 -4.99 2.99
N MET A 761 -50.24 -4.80 2.49
CA MET A 761 -49.02 -5.24 3.17
C MET A 761 -48.83 -4.54 4.52
N SER A 762 -49.03 -3.22 4.60
CA SER A 762 -48.93 -2.48 5.85
C SER A 762 -49.96 -2.96 6.88
N GLU A 763 -51.21 -3.16 6.45
CA GLU A 763 -52.27 -3.69 7.31
C GLU A 763 -51.92 -5.08 7.87
N GLN A 764 -51.45 -5.99 7.01
CA GLN A 764 -51.09 -7.35 7.44
C GLN A 764 -49.84 -7.38 8.33
N LEU A 765 -48.86 -6.49 8.11
CA LEU A 765 -47.69 -6.35 8.99
C LEU A 765 -48.09 -5.89 10.41
N GLN A 766 -49.07 -5.00 10.52
CA GLN A 766 -49.62 -4.56 11.81
C GLN A 766 -50.42 -5.69 12.47
N GLN A 767 -51.33 -6.33 11.75
CA GLN A 767 -52.24 -7.35 12.31
C GLN A 767 -51.51 -8.63 12.74
N GLN A 768 -50.66 -9.19 11.88
CA GLN A 768 -50.04 -10.50 12.10
C GLN A 768 -48.76 -10.44 12.93
N PHE A 769 -47.98 -9.37 12.80
CA PHE A 769 -46.63 -9.27 13.38
C PHE A 769 -46.45 -8.09 14.34
N GLN A 770 -47.48 -7.25 14.53
CA GLN A 770 -47.44 -6.09 15.42
C GLN A 770 -46.31 -5.09 15.09
N PHE A 771 -45.91 -5.03 13.82
CA PHE A 771 -44.93 -4.05 13.36
C PHE A 771 -45.61 -2.72 13.09
N HIS A 772 -45.03 -1.63 13.60
CA HIS A 772 -45.47 -0.28 13.26
C HIS A 772 -45.13 -0.05 11.79
N SER A 773 -46.15 0.15 10.95
CA SER A 773 -45.94 0.40 9.52
C SER A 773 -46.96 1.39 8.97
N THR A 774 -46.62 2.06 7.88
CA THR A 774 -47.57 2.89 7.11
C THR A 774 -47.30 2.76 5.62
N ALA A 775 -48.37 2.69 4.84
CA ALA A 775 -48.28 2.66 3.38
C ALA A 775 -48.15 4.07 2.82
N MET A 776 -47.22 4.25 1.90
CA MET A 776 -46.98 5.46 1.13
C MET A 776 -47.26 5.18 -0.35
N VAL A 777 -47.23 6.22 -1.19
CA VAL A 777 -47.45 6.06 -2.64
C VAL A 777 -46.45 5.09 -3.27
N ASP A 778 -45.19 5.19 -2.84
CA ASP A 778 -44.06 4.50 -3.47
C ASP A 778 -43.54 3.29 -2.67
N GLY A 779 -44.11 2.98 -1.52
CA GLY A 779 -43.67 1.86 -0.68
C GLY A 779 -44.38 1.75 0.68
N VAL A 780 -43.86 0.90 1.57
CA VAL A 780 -44.30 0.78 2.97
C VAL A 780 -43.14 1.13 3.88
N LEU A 781 -43.36 2.06 4.81
CA LEU A 781 -42.41 2.33 5.89
C LEU A 781 -42.75 1.42 7.06
N ALA A 782 -41.77 0.69 7.61
CA ALA A 782 -41.96 -0.21 8.73
C ALA A 782 -40.83 -0.08 9.76
N VAL A 783 -41.15 -0.21 11.05
CA VAL A 783 -40.17 -0.21 12.14
C VAL A 783 -40.17 -1.57 12.82
N VAL A 784 -39.00 -2.22 12.81
CA VAL A 784 -38.78 -3.54 13.44
C VAL A 784 -37.58 -3.43 14.36
N ASP A 785 -37.78 -3.71 15.65
CA ASP A 785 -36.75 -3.66 16.70
C ASP A 785 -35.92 -2.35 16.66
N GLY A 786 -36.60 -1.22 16.50
CA GLY A 786 -35.98 0.11 16.42
C GLY A 786 -35.18 0.37 15.14
N THR A 787 -35.36 -0.42 14.09
CA THR A 787 -34.77 -0.22 12.76
C THR A 787 -35.86 0.14 11.76
N VAL A 788 -35.64 1.19 10.96
CA VAL A 788 -36.61 1.66 9.96
C VAL A 788 -36.31 1.04 8.60
N PHE A 789 -37.33 0.46 7.96
CA PHE A 789 -37.27 -0.16 6.65
C PHE A 789 -38.23 0.54 5.69
N PHE A 790 -37.80 0.73 4.44
CA PHE A 790 -38.66 1.19 3.35
C PHE A 790 -38.81 0.08 2.31
N LEU A 791 -39.98 -0.55 2.29
CA LEU A 791 -40.31 -1.70 1.46
C LEU A 791 -40.87 -1.23 0.11
N GLN A 792 -40.25 -1.65 -0.99
CA GLN A 792 -40.65 -1.23 -2.33
C GLN A 792 -40.72 -2.42 -3.29
N ILE A 793 -41.88 -2.60 -3.92
CA ILE A 793 -42.05 -3.59 -5.01
C ILE A 793 -41.24 -3.18 -6.24
N ALA A 794 -40.25 -4.00 -6.60
CA ALA A 794 -39.45 -3.90 -7.81
C ALA A 794 -40.04 -4.81 -8.90
N HIS A 795 -40.44 -4.23 -10.03
CA HIS A 795 -41.12 -5.00 -11.09
C HIS A 795 -40.71 -4.54 -12.49
N ALA A 796 -40.06 -5.42 -13.26
CA ALA A 796 -39.48 -5.10 -14.57
C ALA A 796 -40.50 -4.58 -15.61
N LYS A 797 -41.79 -4.98 -15.51
CA LYS A 797 -42.86 -4.45 -16.37
C LYS A 797 -42.98 -2.93 -16.29
N GLU A 798 -42.68 -2.31 -15.15
CA GLU A 798 -42.74 -0.85 -15.01
C GLU A 798 -41.75 -0.15 -15.95
N VAL A 799 -40.53 -0.68 -16.06
CA VAL A 799 -39.51 -0.20 -17.00
C VAL A 799 -40.00 -0.37 -18.44
N HIS A 800 -40.60 -1.52 -18.76
CA HIS A 800 -41.13 -1.77 -20.10
C HIS A 800 -42.27 -0.80 -20.46
N LEU A 801 -43.19 -0.51 -19.53
CA LEU A 801 -44.27 0.45 -19.74
C LEU A 801 -43.75 1.88 -19.94
N LEU A 802 -42.70 2.28 -19.20
CA LEU A 802 -42.05 3.58 -19.39
C LEU A 802 -41.36 3.72 -20.76
N LYS A 803 -40.93 2.59 -21.36
CA LYS A 803 -40.37 2.59 -22.72
C LYS A 803 -41.45 2.71 -23.80
N LYS A 804 -42.73 2.39 -23.53
CA LYS A 804 -43.80 2.46 -24.54
C LYS A 804 -44.17 3.93 -24.84
N ALA A 805 -43.85 4.39 -26.05
CA ALA A 805 -44.28 5.68 -26.58
C ALA A 805 -45.34 5.47 -27.68
N LYS A 806 -46.48 6.18 -27.57
CA LYS A 806 -47.55 6.17 -28.57
C LYS A 806 -47.25 7.20 -29.67
N TYR A 807 -47.37 6.80 -30.93
CA TYR A 807 -47.29 7.66 -32.11
C TYR A 807 -48.50 7.41 -33.03
N GLU A 808 -48.79 8.34 -33.94
CA GLU A 808 -49.81 8.13 -34.97
C GLU A 808 -49.39 6.96 -35.87
N GLY A 809 -50.09 5.83 -35.75
CA GLY A 809 -49.83 4.59 -36.49
C GLY A 809 -49.19 3.43 -35.70
N GLY A 810 -48.85 3.59 -34.41
CA GLY A 810 -48.34 2.46 -33.62
C GLY A 810 -47.69 2.80 -32.27
N THR A 811 -47.13 1.78 -31.61
CA THR A 811 -46.35 1.92 -30.35
C THR A 811 -44.89 1.58 -30.62
N LEU A 812 -43.97 2.49 -30.26
CA LEU A 812 -42.53 2.30 -30.38
C LEU A 812 -41.89 2.31 -28.98
N LEU A 813 -40.86 1.50 -28.78
CA LEU A 813 -40.07 1.52 -27.54
C LEU A 813 -39.00 2.62 -27.64
N LYS A 814 -39.11 3.65 -26.79
CA LYS A 814 -38.16 4.76 -26.69
C LYS A 814 -37.64 4.84 -25.27
N GLU A 815 -36.31 4.86 -25.12
CA GLU A 815 -35.70 5.06 -23.81
C GLU A 815 -35.79 6.53 -23.37
N THR A 816 -36.49 6.77 -22.27
CA THR A 816 -36.56 8.08 -21.60
C THR A 816 -35.55 8.16 -20.46
N ALA A 817 -35.27 9.37 -19.95
CA ALA A 817 -34.42 9.55 -18.77
C ALA A 817 -34.99 8.82 -17.54
N GLU A 818 -36.31 8.89 -17.35
CA GLU A 818 -37.03 8.18 -16.28
C GLU A 818 -36.90 6.65 -16.43
N SER A 819 -37.09 6.13 -17.64
CA SER A 819 -36.94 4.69 -17.92
C SER A 819 -35.53 4.19 -17.59
N LYS A 820 -34.48 4.92 -18.01
CA LYS A 820 -33.08 4.57 -17.74
C LYS A 820 -32.75 4.62 -16.24
N ALA A 821 -33.26 5.63 -15.54
CA ALA A 821 -33.08 5.77 -14.11
C ALA A 821 -33.74 4.59 -13.35
N LEU A 822 -34.98 4.24 -13.71
CA LEU A 822 -35.67 3.13 -13.07
C LEU A 822 -35.01 1.78 -13.38
N GLU A 823 -34.59 1.53 -14.62
CA GLU A 823 -33.87 0.30 -15.00
C GLU A 823 -32.56 0.15 -14.23
N LYS A 824 -31.78 1.25 -14.14
CA LYS A 824 -30.56 1.28 -13.32
C LYS A 824 -30.87 0.94 -11.86
N GLU A 825 -31.95 1.48 -11.31
CA GLU A 825 -32.32 1.29 -9.91
C GLU A 825 -32.82 -0.12 -9.60
N ILE A 826 -33.73 -0.69 -10.40
CA ILE A 826 -34.39 -1.96 -10.07
C ILE A 826 -33.77 -3.20 -10.73
N VAL A 827 -32.88 -3.03 -11.73
CA VAL A 827 -32.25 -4.14 -12.46
C VAL A 827 -30.74 -4.18 -12.24
N ASP A 828 -30.05 -3.05 -12.39
CA ASP A 828 -28.58 -3.03 -12.32
C ASP A 828 -28.05 -2.92 -10.90
N ARG A 829 -28.61 -2.01 -10.10
CA ARG A 829 -28.21 -1.80 -8.70
C ARG A 829 -28.32 -3.06 -7.84
N PRO A 830 -29.38 -3.90 -7.95
CA PRO A 830 -29.47 -5.14 -7.18
C PRO A 830 -28.33 -6.12 -7.44
N LYS A 831 -27.85 -6.20 -8.69
CA LYS A 831 -26.71 -7.07 -9.03
C LYS A 831 -25.45 -6.63 -8.30
N ILE A 832 -25.12 -5.34 -8.38
CA ILE A 832 -23.89 -4.83 -7.78
C ILE A 832 -23.94 -4.84 -6.25
N VAL A 833 -25.10 -4.52 -5.66
CA VAL A 833 -25.27 -4.56 -4.20
C VAL A 833 -25.07 -5.97 -3.67
N SER A 834 -25.55 -7.00 -4.38
CA SER A 834 -25.32 -8.40 -4.00
C SER A 834 -23.83 -8.77 -4.02
N CYS A 835 -23.10 -8.35 -5.06
CA CYS A 835 -21.65 -8.54 -5.13
C CYS A 835 -20.91 -7.82 -3.99
N LEU A 836 -21.26 -6.56 -3.71
CA LEU A 836 -20.63 -5.77 -2.64
C LEU A 836 -20.94 -6.32 -1.25
N GLN A 837 -22.17 -6.82 -1.03
CA GLN A 837 -22.53 -7.53 0.19
C GLN A 837 -21.66 -8.78 0.39
N SER A 838 -21.43 -9.55 -0.69
CA SER A 838 -20.57 -10.73 -0.65
C SER A 838 -19.12 -10.37 -0.26
N VAL A 839 -18.55 -9.32 -0.87
CA VAL A 839 -17.20 -8.82 -0.50
C VAL A 839 -17.15 -8.39 0.96
N SER A 840 -18.18 -7.70 1.45
CA SER A 840 -18.25 -7.27 2.85
C SER A 840 -18.33 -8.45 3.83
N GLN A 841 -18.88 -9.59 3.43
CA GLN A 841 -18.93 -10.79 4.26
C GLN A 841 -17.63 -11.59 4.22
N GLN A 842 -16.95 -11.59 3.06
CA GLN A 842 -15.67 -12.29 2.88
C GLN A 842 -14.48 -11.56 3.52
N HIS A 843 -14.54 -10.22 3.60
CA HIS A 843 -13.41 -9.41 4.07
C HIS A 843 -13.84 -8.44 5.17
N ALA A 844 -13.43 -8.71 6.42
CA ALA A 844 -13.79 -7.92 7.60
C ALA A 844 -13.39 -6.43 7.50
N ALA A 845 -12.26 -6.13 6.85
CA ALA A 845 -11.75 -4.77 6.70
C ALA A 845 -12.46 -3.94 5.60
N PHE A 846 -13.25 -4.57 4.71
CA PHE A 846 -13.87 -3.89 3.57
C PHE A 846 -14.86 -2.81 4.00
N ALA A 847 -15.79 -3.16 4.90
CA ALA A 847 -16.83 -2.27 5.39
C ALA A 847 -16.23 -0.99 6.00
N LEU A 848 -15.28 -1.15 6.93
CA LEU A 848 -14.61 -0.03 7.58
C LEU A 848 -13.80 0.82 6.57
N THR A 849 -13.16 0.20 5.58
CA THR A 849 -12.46 0.94 4.52
C THR A 849 -13.42 1.81 3.70
N CYS A 850 -14.59 1.28 3.33
CA CYS A 850 -15.64 2.05 2.65
C CYS A 850 -16.13 3.23 3.50
N ARG A 851 -16.35 3.00 4.79
CA ARG A 851 -16.79 4.03 5.75
C ARG A 851 -15.78 5.17 5.84
N LEU A 852 -14.50 4.85 5.97
CA LEU A 852 -13.41 5.83 5.98
C LEU A 852 -13.33 6.59 4.64
N ALA A 853 -13.42 5.89 3.51
CA ALA A 853 -13.40 6.51 2.18
C ALA A 853 -14.55 7.50 1.98
N LYS A 854 -15.78 7.10 2.30
CA LYS A 854 -16.97 7.96 2.24
C LYS A 854 -16.87 9.14 3.21
N ARG A 855 -16.40 8.91 4.45
CA ARG A 855 -16.19 10.00 5.42
C ARG A 855 -15.14 11.00 4.95
N TRP A 856 -14.06 10.53 4.33
CA TRP A 856 -13.01 11.38 3.75
C TRP A 856 -13.54 12.23 2.60
N LEU A 857 -14.31 11.65 1.68
CA LEU A 857 -14.95 12.39 0.59
C LEU A 857 -15.87 13.48 1.14
N ALA A 858 -16.72 13.13 2.11
CA ALA A 858 -17.64 14.08 2.72
C ALA A 858 -16.89 15.20 3.47
N GLY A 859 -15.87 14.86 4.26
CA GLY A 859 -15.01 15.83 4.95
C GLY A 859 -14.28 16.78 4.00
N HIS A 860 -13.95 16.34 2.78
CA HIS A 860 -13.41 17.20 1.72
C HIS A 860 -14.46 17.97 0.91
N LEU A 861 -15.71 18.01 1.39
CA LEU A 861 -16.86 18.68 0.78
C LEU A 861 -17.26 18.10 -0.58
N LEU A 862 -17.02 16.81 -0.82
CA LEU A 862 -17.27 16.13 -2.11
C LEU A 862 -18.54 15.29 -2.12
N SER A 863 -19.46 15.49 -1.16
CA SER A 863 -20.73 14.77 -1.12
C SER A 863 -21.57 14.98 -2.38
N GLY A 864 -22.04 13.87 -2.96
CA GLY A 864 -22.83 13.84 -4.19
C GLY A 864 -22.04 13.96 -5.49
N TYR A 865 -20.71 14.09 -5.46
CA TYR A 865 -19.86 14.06 -6.65
C TYR A 865 -19.35 12.66 -7.03
N LEU A 866 -19.53 11.68 -6.15
CA LEU A 866 -19.25 10.28 -6.41
C LEU A 866 -20.36 9.47 -5.74
N ALA A 867 -21.00 8.56 -6.49
CA ALA A 867 -22.03 7.69 -5.96
C ALA A 867 -21.43 6.69 -4.97
N ASP A 868 -22.21 6.30 -3.96
CA ASP A 868 -21.79 5.33 -2.94
C ASP A 868 -21.31 4.01 -3.56
N GLU A 869 -22.04 3.50 -4.56
CA GLU A 869 -21.65 2.28 -5.29
C GLU A 869 -20.31 2.47 -6.01
N ALA A 870 -20.02 3.66 -6.53
CA ALA A 870 -18.73 3.94 -7.18
C ALA A 870 -17.59 3.95 -6.17
N VAL A 871 -17.78 4.53 -4.97
CA VAL A 871 -16.79 4.48 -3.88
C VAL A 871 -16.54 3.03 -3.46
N GLU A 872 -17.61 2.28 -3.24
CA GLU A 872 -17.55 0.88 -2.82
C GLU A 872 -16.90 -0.02 -3.87
N LEU A 873 -17.10 0.26 -5.17
CA LEU A 873 -16.42 -0.45 -6.26
C LEU A 873 -14.92 -0.16 -6.31
N ILE A 874 -14.51 1.10 -6.11
CA ILE A 874 -13.09 1.45 -6.03
C ILE A 874 -12.45 0.74 -4.84
N VAL A 875 -13.11 0.74 -3.68
CA VAL A 875 -12.61 0.01 -2.49
C VAL A 875 -12.61 -1.49 -2.76
N ALA A 876 -13.66 -2.06 -3.35
CA ALA A 876 -13.75 -3.49 -3.64
C ALA A 876 -12.61 -3.96 -4.54
N SER A 877 -12.17 -3.13 -5.50
CA SER A 877 -11.01 -3.43 -6.35
C SER A 877 -9.74 -3.77 -5.55
N LEU A 878 -9.55 -3.16 -4.37
CA LEU A 878 -8.40 -3.40 -3.49
C LEU A 878 -8.45 -4.77 -2.79
N PHE A 879 -9.63 -5.38 -2.69
CA PHE A 879 -9.86 -6.67 -2.05
C PHE A 879 -9.93 -7.80 -3.07
N VAL A 880 -10.64 -7.59 -4.19
CA VAL A 880 -10.78 -8.62 -5.23
C VAL A 880 -9.56 -8.70 -6.15
N ASN A 881 -8.85 -7.58 -6.36
CA ASN A 881 -7.64 -7.49 -7.18
C ASN A 881 -6.50 -6.82 -6.37
N PRO A 882 -5.99 -7.45 -5.30
CA PRO A 882 -5.10 -6.79 -4.33
C PRO A 882 -3.66 -6.53 -4.85
N ALA A 883 -3.25 -7.16 -5.96
CA ALA A 883 -1.90 -7.04 -6.49
C ALA A 883 -1.51 -5.57 -6.80
N PRO A 884 -0.27 -5.15 -6.51
CA PRO A 884 0.87 -5.96 -6.07
C PRO A 884 0.91 -6.24 -4.55
N PHE A 885 -0.08 -5.75 -3.79
CA PHE A 885 -0.16 -5.93 -2.35
C PHE A 885 -0.90 -7.22 -1.97
N ALA A 886 -0.93 -7.53 -0.67
CA ALA A 886 -1.85 -8.53 -0.12
C ALA A 886 -3.24 -7.93 0.08
N ILE A 887 -4.27 -8.75 0.33
CA ILE A 887 -5.62 -8.26 0.68
C ILE A 887 -5.51 -7.39 1.94
N PRO A 888 -6.13 -6.19 2.00
CA PRO A 888 -6.11 -5.36 3.21
C PRO A 888 -6.70 -6.10 4.43
N GLY A 889 -5.93 -6.23 5.49
CA GLY A 889 -6.36 -6.82 6.77
C GLY A 889 -6.84 -5.80 7.80
N SER A 890 -6.79 -4.50 7.49
CA SER A 890 -7.31 -3.42 8.35
C SER A 890 -7.91 -2.28 7.54
N GLY A 891 -8.81 -1.52 8.17
CA GLY A 891 -9.38 -0.30 7.58
C GLY A 891 -8.31 0.77 7.29
N LEU A 892 -7.24 0.83 8.09
CA LEU A 892 -6.14 1.78 7.93
C LEU A 892 -5.41 1.58 6.59
N VAL A 893 -4.89 0.37 6.33
CA VAL A 893 -4.13 0.11 5.10
C VAL A 893 -5.04 0.13 3.88
N GLY A 894 -6.29 -0.36 4.01
CA GLY A 894 -7.30 -0.26 2.97
C GLY A 894 -7.55 1.19 2.56
N PHE A 895 -7.67 2.09 3.54
CA PHE A 895 -7.88 3.52 3.28
C PHE A 895 -6.65 4.20 2.67
N ILE A 896 -5.43 3.90 3.14
CA ILE A 896 -4.20 4.42 2.53
C ILE A 896 -4.09 3.98 1.06
N ARG A 897 -4.43 2.72 0.74
CA ARG A 897 -4.42 2.20 -0.63
C ARG A 897 -5.54 2.78 -1.50
N PHE A 898 -6.70 3.08 -0.93
CA PHE A 898 -7.75 3.85 -1.61
C PHE A 898 -7.25 5.24 -2.04
N LEU A 899 -6.58 5.97 -1.13
CA LEU A 899 -5.97 7.26 -1.45
C LEU A 899 -4.88 7.12 -2.53
N HIS A 900 -4.06 6.07 -2.44
CA HIS A 900 -3.02 5.78 -3.43
C HIS A 900 -3.61 5.57 -4.84
N LEU A 901 -4.67 4.77 -4.95
CA LEU A 901 -5.37 4.52 -6.21
C LEU A 901 -5.94 5.81 -6.79
N LEU A 902 -6.65 6.61 -6.00
CA LEU A 902 -7.19 7.90 -6.46
C LEU A 902 -6.09 8.86 -6.94
N ALA A 903 -4.95 8.87 -6.25
CA ALA A 903 -3.85 9.81 -6.51
C ALA A 903 -3.03 9.45 -7.76
N ASN A 904 -2.84 8.16 -8.04
CA ASN A 904 -1.84 7.69 -9.01
C ASN A 904 -2.43 6.91 -10.20
N HIS A 905 -3.69 6.46 -10.12
CA HIS A 905 -4.33 5.73 -11.23
C HIS A 905 -4.49 6.61 -12.47
N ASP A 906 -4.07 6.11 -13.63
CA ASP A 906 -4.29 6.79 -14.92
C ASP A 906 -5.70 6.52 -15.45
N TRP A 907 -6.63 7.38 -15.05
CA TRP A 907 -8.03 7.35 -15.49
C TRP A 907 -8.23 7.58 -17.00
N LEU A 908 -7.22 8.09 -17.71
CA LEU A 908 -7.32 8.31 -19.16
C LEU A 908 -7.00 7.04 -19.93
N THR A 909 -5.97 6.30 -19.52
CA THR A 909 -5.44 5.16 -20.28
C THR A 909 -5.89 3.81 -19.74
N SER A 910 -6.45 3.74 -18.53
CA SER A 910 -6.80 2.46 -17.92
C SER A 910 -8.09 2.52 -17.08
N PRO A 911 -9.01 1.55 -17.25
CA PRO A 911 -10.16 1.40 -16.36
C PRO A 911 -9.75 0.72 -15.05
N VAL A 912 -10.55 0.91 -14.00
CA VAL A 912 -10.48 0.07 -12.79
C VAL A 912 -11.31 -1.19 -13.04
N LEU A 913 -10.69 -2.35 -12.85
CA LEU A 913 -11.34 -3.65 -13.07
C LEU A 913 -11.75 -4.24 -11.71
N VAL A 914 -13.01 -4.61 -11.56
CA VAL A 914 -13.56 -5.19 -10.32
C VAL A 914 -14.16 -6.57 -10.62
N ASN A 915 -13.38 -7.62 -10.43
CA ASN A 915 -13.72 -8.99 -10.81
C ASN A 915 -14.24 -9.82 -9.62
N PHE A 916 -15.44 -9.49 -9.13
CA PHE A 916 -16.01 -10.08 -7.91
C PHE A 916 -16.00 -11.61 -7.83
N THR A 917 -16.19 -12.29 -8.96
CA THR A 917 -16.37 -13.76 -9.02
C THR A 917 -15.20 -14.48 -9.67
N SER A 918 -14.08 -13.79 -9.93
CA SER A 918 -13.01 -14.30 -10.79
C SER A 918 -13.54 -14.85 -12.13
N SER A 919 -14.67 -14.32 -12.61
CA SER A 919 -15.37 -14.83 -13.80
C SER A 919 -14.69 -14.41 -15.09
N TRP A 920 -13.94 -13.31 -15.06
CA TRP A 920 -13.11 -12.90 -16.17
C TRP A 920 -11.83 -13.73 -16.25
N SER A 921 -11.64 -14.43 -17.37
CA SER A 921 -10.35 -14.95 -17.80
C SER A 921 -9.39 -13.82 -18.19
N ALA A 922 -8.08 -14.10 -18.23
CA ALA A 922 -7.07 -13.17 -18.71
C ALA A 922 -7.43 -12.57 -20.09
N THR A 923 -7.98 -13.39 -20.99
CA THR A 923 -8.40 -12.98 -22.34
C THR A 923 -9.58 -12.02 -22.32
N LYS A 924 -10.53 -12.23 -21.41
CA LYS A 924 -11.67 -11.33 -21.25
C LYS A 924 -11.22 -9.99 -20.69
N LEU A 925 -10.29 -9.98 -19.72
CA LEU A 925 -9.70 -8.75 -19.18
C LEU A 925 -9.01 -7.93 -20.29
N GLU A 926 -8.25 -8.57 -21.16
CA GLU A 926 -7.58 -7.91 -22.28
C GLU A 926 -8.58 -7.31 -23.28
N ASN A 927 -9.65 -8.04 -23.61
CA ASN A 927 -10.71 -7.55 -24.48
C ASN A 927 -11.43 -6.32 -23.89
N VAL A 928 -11.69 -6.32 -22.58
CA VAL A 928 -12.27 -5.15 -21.88
C VAL A 928 -11.32 -3.94 -21.98
N ARG A 929 -10.01 -4.14 -21.80
CA ARG A 929 -9.01 -3.07 -21.97
C ARG A 929 -8.96 -2.52 -23.41
N LYS A 930 -8.96 -3.40 -24.42
CA LYS A 930 -9.00 -3.00 -25.84
C LYS A 930 -10.27 -2.21 -26.16
N GLN A 931 -11.41 -2.67 -25.66
CA GLN A 931 -12.69 -1.99 -25.84
C GLN A 931 -12.71 -0.63 -25.13
N PHE A 932 -12.12 -0.52 -23.94
CA PHE A 932 -11.99 0.76 -23.22
C PHE A 932 -11.22 1.79 -24.05
N ILE A 933 -10.08 1.40 -24.64
CA ILE A 933 -9.27 2.29 -25.50
C ILE A 933 -10.10 2.73 -26.72
N LYS A 934 -10.76 1.78 -27.40
CA LYS A 934 -11.59 2.05 -28.58
C LYS A 934 -12.75 3.01 -28.26
N LEU A 935 -13.39 2.87 -27.11
CA LEU A 935 -14.56 3.67 -26.71
C LEU A 935 -14.18 4.93 -25.94
N ARG A 936 -12.90 5.16 -25.64
CA ARG A 936 -12.43 6.22 -24.73
C ARG A 936 -13.04 7.61 -24.96
N PRO A 937 -13.21 8.10 -26.21
CA PRO A 937 -13.80 9.43 -26.46
C PRO A 937 -15.24 9.58 -25.96
N THR A 938 -15.95 8.46 -25.77
CA THR A 938 -17.37 8.43 -25.37
C THR A 938 -17.58 8.08 -23.89
N LEU A 939 -16.52 7.65 -23.20
CA LEU A 939 -16.56 7.17 -21.83
C LEU A 939 -16.30 8.30 -20.83
N PRO A 940 -16.87 8.22 -19.61
CA PRO A 940 -16.57 9.17 -18.54
C PRO A 940 -15.08 9.19 -18.16
N THR A 941 -14.68 10.14 -17.33
CA THR A 941 -13.28 10.20 -16.87
C THR A 941 -12.92 8.98 -16.03
N MET A 942 -13.75 8.61 -15.05
CA MET A 942 -13.58 7.38 -14.27
C MET A 942 -14.41 6.25 -14.87
N CYS A 943 -13.80 5.09 -15.14
CA CYS A 943 -14.51 3.87 -15.56
C CYS A 943 -14.23 2.74 -14.58
N LEU A 944 -15.30 2.16 -14.03
CA LEU A 944 -15.28 1.07 -13.03
C LEU A 944 -15.91 -0.18 -13.64
N CYS A 945 -15.11 -0.97 -14.36
CA CYS A 945 -15.60 -2.11 -15.12
C CYS A 945 -15.88 -3.30 -14.19
N THR A 946 -17.02 -3.93 -14.37
CA THR A 946 -17.45 -5.14 -13.66
C THR A 946 -17.95 -6.18 -14.67
N PRO A 947 -18.08 -7.47 -14.30
CA PRO A 947 -18.66 -8.47 -15.22
C PRO A 947 -20.02 -8.11 -15.81
N ASP A 948 -20.83 -7.32 -15.09
CA ASP A 948 -22.14 -6.84 -15.54
C ASP A 948 -22.10 -5.46 -16.26
N ASP A 949 -20.96 -4.76 -16.23
CA ASP A 949 -20.73 -3.49 -16.91
C ASP A 949 -19.28 -3.40 -17.41
N GLU A 950 -19.03 -3.94 -18.61
CA GLU A 950 -17.71 -3.90 -19.24
C GLU A 950 -17.27 -2.48 -19.66
N THR A 951 -18.21 -1.54 -19.81
CA THR A 951 -17.87 -0.13 -20.11
C THR A 951 -17.40 0.64 -18.89
N GLY A 952 -17.80 0.17 -17.70
CA GLY A 952 -17.55 0.79 -16.42
C GLY A 952 -18.15 2.18 -16.23
N ALA A 953 -19.07 2.59 -17.11
CA ALA A 953 -19.63 3.94 -17.12
C ALA A 953 -20.89 4.06 -16.26
N ARG A 954 -21.55 2.97 -15.87
CA ARG A 954 -22.90 3.00 -15.27
C ARG A 954 -22.97 3.82 -13.97
N TRP A 955 -21.91 3.77 -13.17
CA TRP A 955 -21.83 4.44 -11.86
C TRP A 955 -21.12 5.79 -11.89
N THR A 956 -20.52 6.17 -13.02
CA THR A 956 -19.67 7.37 -13.15
C THR A 956 -19.98 8.25 -14.36
N ARG A 957 -21.05 7.94 -15.14
CA ARG A 957 -21.43 8.65 -16.37
C ARG A 957 -21.64 10.15 -16.16
N GLN A 958 -22.34 10.53 -15.09
CA GLN A 958 -22.72 11.93 -14.81
C GLN A 958 -21.68 12.65 -13.96
N GLN A 959 -21.17 11.96 -12.93
CA GLN A 959 -20.15 12.47 -12.00
C GLN A 959 -19.20 11.33 -11.65
N PRO A 960 -17.91 11.60 -11.41
CA PRO A 960 -17.29 12.93 -11.36
C PRO A 960 -16.88 13.47 -12.73
N ILE A 961 -17.02 14.78 -12.93
CA ILE A 961 -16.43 15.51 -14.07
C ILE A 961 -14.89 15.60 -13.95
N PRO A 962 -14.13 15.81 -15.05
CA PRO A 962 -12.66 15.80 -15.02
C PRO A 962 -12.01 16.69 -13.96
N MET A 963 -12.58 17.88 -13.71
CA MET A 963 -12.08 18.81 -12.68
C MET A 963 -12.17 18.22 -11.27
N ILE A 964 -13.24 17.48 -10.99
CA ILE A 964 -13.44 16.81 -9.70
C ILE A 964 -12.46 15.64 -9.55
N VAL A 965 -12.21 14.88 -10.62
CA VAL A 965 -11.19 13.81 -10.63
C VAL A 965 -9.80 14.36 -10.31
N ASN A 966 -9.40 15.47 -10.92
CA ASN A 966 -8.12 16.12 -10.62
C ASN A 966 -8.04 16.61 -9.16
N ARG A 967 -9.14 17.18 -8.66
CA ARG A 967 -9.24 17.59 -7.24
C ARG A 967 -9.11 16.39 -6.30
N LEU A 968 -9.80 15.28 -6.58
CA LEU A 968 -9.70 14.02 -5.85
C LEU A 968 -8.26 13.52 -5.80
N ALA A 969 -7.58 13.45 -6.94
CA ALA A 969 -6.20 12.97 -7.03
C ALA A 969 -5.23 13.83 -6.20
N LYS A 970 -5.37 15.17 -6.24
CA LYS A 970 -4.52 16.08 -5.47
C LYS A 970 -4.76 15.98 -3.96
N LEU A 971 -6.02 15.90 -3.54
CA LEU A 971 -6.38 15.72 -2.13
C LEU A 971 -5.90 14.36 -1.61
N ALA A 972 -6.08 13.30 -2.40
CA ALA A 972 -5.68 11.94 -2.06
C ALA A 972 -4.16 11.85 -1.93
N SER A 973 -3.40 12.43 -2.86
CA SER A 973 -1.93 12.49 -2.79
C SER A 973 -1.45 13.21 -1.52
N THR A 974 -2.04 14.36 -1.20
CA THR A 974 -1.68 15.14 0.00
C THR A 974 -2.01 14.37 1.28
N SER A 975 -3.19 13.74 1.33
CA SER A 975 -3.62 12.93 2.47
C SER A 975 -2.71 11.72 2.66
N MET A 976 -2.41 10.98 1.60
CA MET A 976 -1.53 9.81 1.63
C MET A 976 -0.13 10.16 2.18
N VAL A 977 0.48 11.23 1.69
CA VAL A 977 1.80 11.69 2.18
C VAL A 977 1.75 12.03 3.67
N LEU A 978 0.66 12.63 4.15
CA LEU A 978 0.48 12.91 5.58
C LEU A 978 0.42 11.61 6.39
N PHE A 979 -0.35 10.60 5.96
CA PHE A 979 -0.41 9.29 6.63
C PHE A 979 0.96 8.61 6.66
N GLU A 980 1.63 8.50 5.51
CA GLU A 980 2.95 7.85 5.38
C GLU A 980 4.00 8.54 6.26
N LYS A 981 3.99 9.88 6.30
CA LYS A 981 4.87 10.67 7.17
C LYS A 981 4.58 10.40 8.66
N ARG A 982 3.31 10.41 9.07
CA ARG A 982 2.92 10.19 10.47
C ARG A 982 3.24 8.78 10.98
N ILE A 983 3.11 7.76 10.12
CA ILE A 983 3.52 6.38 10.44
C ILE A 983 5.02 6.34 10.79
N VAL A 984 5.84 7.13 10.11
CA VAL A 984 7.29 7.18 10.34
C VAL A 984 7.67 8.02 11.56
N GLU A 985 7.12 9.23 11.69
CA GLU A 985 7.54 10.22 12.70
C GLU A 985 7.06 9.92 14.13
N GLY A 986 6.00 9.13 14.29
CA GLY A 986 5.51 8.72 15.61
C GLY A 986 4.91 9.84 16.48
N THR A 987 4.76 11.07 16.00
CA THR A 987 4.07 12.14 16.75
C THR A 987 2.60 11.77 17.05
N PRO A 988 2.02 12.13 18.21
CA PRO A 988 0.60 11.87 18.54
C PRO A 988 -0.31 12.29 17.40
N VAL A 989 -1.08 11.33 16.89
CA VAL A 989 -1.65 11.43 15.55
C VAL A 989 -3.07 11.99 15.63
N ASP A 990 -3.23 13.30 15.41
CA ASP A 990 -4.51 13.79 14.90
C ASP A 990 -4.57 13.48 13.39
N LEU A 991 -5.07 12.29 13.05
CA LEU A 991 -5.33 11.89 11.66
C LEU A 991 -6.56 12.62 11.09
N SER A 992 -7.38 13.27 11.92
CA SER A 992 -8.57 14.02 11.46
C SER A 992 -8.19 15.18 10.54
N GLY A 993 -6.95 15.71 10.67
CA GLY A 993 -6.43 16.73 9.75
C GLY A 993 -6.48 16.29 8.28
N ALA A 994 -6.35 14.99 7.98
CA ALA A 994 -6.46 14.46 6.63
C ALA A 994 -7.89 14.45 6.08
N PHE A 995 -8.90 14.62 6.95
CA PHE A 995 -10.33 14.63 6.62
C PHE A 995 -10.91 16.06 6.59
N LYS A 996 -10.08 17.09 6.79
CA LYS A 996 -10.51 18.49 6.78
C LYS A 996 -10.19 19.15 5.42
N PRO A 997 -11.13 19.91 4.84
CA PRO A 997 -10.92 20.56 3.56
C PRO A 997 -10.10 21.85 3.73
N SER A 998 -9.31 22.21 2.72
CA SER A 998 -8.85 23.60 2.61
C SER A 998 -9.96 24.46 2.03
N LEU A 999 -10.38 25.49 2.77
CA LEU A 999 -11.45 26.41 2.36
C LEU A 999 -10.96 27.55 1.44
N SER A 1000 -9.64 27.74 1.33
CA SER A 1000 -9.01 28.82 0.55
C SER A 1000 -9.30 28.79 -0.95
N GLY A 1001 -9.72 27.64 -1.50
CA GLY A 1001 -9.98 27.46 -2.93
C GLY A 1001 -11.39 27.81 -3.39
N TYR A 1002 -12.29 28.27 -2.50
CA TYR A 1002 -13.67 28.58 -2.83
C TYR A 1002 -13.89 30.09 -3.02
N HIS A 1003 -14.76 30.46 -3.96
CA HIS A 1003 -15.10 31.86 -4.20
C HIS A 1003 -16.10 32.41 -3.17
N VAL A 1004 -17.00 31.54 -2.69
CA VAL A 1004 -18.04 31.89 -1.71
C VAL A 1004 -18.15 30.75 -0.70
N LEU A 1005 -18.40 31.09 0.57
CA LEU A 1005 -18.68 30.15 1.64
C LEU A 1005 -20.05 30.46 2.23
N ILE A 1006 -21.00 29.53 2.13
CA ILE A 1006 -22.29 29.61 2.80
C ILE A 1006 -22.15 28.88 4.14
N ARG A 1007 -22.36 29.60 5.24
CA ARG A 1007 -22.34 29.02 6.60
C ARG A 1007 -23.76 28.68 7.02
N LEU A 1008 -23.96 27.44 7.42
CA LEU A 1008 -25.24 26.90 7.85
C LEU A 1008 -25.37 27.05 9.36
N HIS A 1009 -26.59 27.29 9.83
CA HIS A 1009 -26.86 27.30 11.26
C HIS A 1009 -26.92 25.87 11.78
N GLY A 1010 -26.12 25.53 12.80
CA GLY A 1010 -26.06 24.18 13.37
C GLY A 1010 -27.41 23.61 13.82
N ARG A 1011 -28.37 24.46 14.20
CA ARG A 1011 -29.75 24.06 14.53
C ARG A 1011 -30.53 23.41 13.37
N ASN A 1012 -30.14 23.70 12.13
CA ASN A 1012 -30.77 23.20 10.90
C ASN A 1012 -30.07 21.95 10.34
N ILE A 1013 -28.95 21.51 10.91
CA ILE A 1013 -28.22 20.34 10.41
C ILE A 1013 -28.86 19.09 11.02
N ALA A 1014 -29.46 18.19 10.22
CA ALA A 1014 -30.12 17.00 10.78
C ALA A 1014 -29.09 15.93 11.24
N ARG A 1015 -28.01 15.76 10.48
CA ARG A 1015 -26.93 14.80 10.75
C ARG A 1015 -25.97 15.35 11.80
N ARG A 1016 -26.29 15.11 13.08
CA ARG A 1016 -25.46 15.49 14.23
C ARG A 1016 -25.10 14.26 15.04
N PRO A 1017 -23.96 14.24 15.76
CA PRO A 1017 -23.67 13.21 16.75
C PRO A 1017 -24.84 13.16 17.75
N ALA A 1018 -25.28 11.95 18.07
CA ALA A 1018 -26.31 11.74 19.09
C ALA A 1018 -25.73 12.17 20.45
N GLY A 1019 -25.89 13.45 20.79
CA GLY A 1019 -25.73 13.93 22.16
C GLY A 1019 -26.90 13.45 23.00
N ASP A 1020 -26.61 13.08 24.25
CA ASP A 1020 -27.53 12.46 25.19
C ASP A 1020 -28.96 12.95 25.04
N ALA A 1021 -29.84 11.99 24.81
CA ALA A 1021 -31.28 12.18 24.83
C ALA A 1021 -31.66 12.82 26.16
N ALA A 1022 -32.03 14.09 26.14
CA ALA A 1022 -32.72 14.69 27.28
C ALA A 1022 -33.95 13.83 27.57
N GLU A 1023 -34.08 13.38 28.83
CA GLU A 1023 -35.22 12.62 29.33
C GLU A 1023 -36.52 13.32 28.91
N SER A 1024 -37.24 12.71 27.97
CA SER A 1024 -38.54 13.18 27.50
C SER A 1024 -39.57 12.09 27.73
N GLU A 1025 -40.73 12.52 28.25
CA GLU A 1025 -41.82 11.69 28.74
C GLU A 1025 -42.31 10.61 27.76
N ALA A 1026 -42.80 9.50 28.32
CA ALA A 1026 -43.19 8.25 27.66
C ALA A 1026 -44.38 8.33 26.67
N ALA A 1027 -44.94 9.52 26.41
CA ALA A 1027 -46.23 9.67 25.74
C ALA A 1027 -46.24 9.30 24.23
N HIS A 1028 -45.09 9.03 23.60
CA HIS A 1028 -44.98 8.98 22.12
C HIS A 1028 -44.29 7.72 21.56
N ALA A 1029 -44.16 6.66 22.36
CA ALA A 1029 -43.46 5.42 21.98
C ALA A 1029 -44.07 4.67 20.77
N ASN A 1030 -45.35 4.93 20.42
CA ASN A 1030 -46.09 4.18 19.40
C ASN A 1030 -46.25 4.92 18.05
N LYS A 1031 -45.49 5.99 17.80
CA LYS A 1031 -45.55 6.77 16.54
C LYS A 1031 -44.37 6.47 15.64
N LEU A 1032 -44.57 6.54 14.32
CA LEU A 1032 -43.51 6.47 13.32
C LEU A 1032 -42.68 7.77 13.34
N PRO A 1033 -41.34 7.69 13.42
CA PRO A 1033 -40.47 8.87 13.49
C PRO A 1033 -40.39 9.59 12.13
N VAL A 1034 -39.82 10.80 12.13
CA VAL A 1034 -39.38 11.47 10.89
C VAL A 1034 -38.19 10.70 10.31
N VAL A 1035 -38.28 10.34 9.03
CA VAL A 1035 -37.28 9.50 8.34
C VAL A 1035 -36.79 10.22 7.07
N ASP A 1036 -35.52 10.01 6.71
CA ASP A 1036 -34.88 10.52 5.49
C ASP A 1036 -34.92 12.05 5.29
N PHE A 1037 -35.21 12.82 6.34
CA PHE A 1037 -35.27 14.28 6.29
C PHE A 1037 -33.90 14.94 6.51
N ASP A 1038 -33.28 15.42 5.43
CA ASP A 1038 -32.01 16.16 5.45
C ASP A 1038 -32.17 17.53 4.75
N PRO A 1039 -32.45 18.61 5.51
CA PRO A 1039 -32.69 19.93 4.92
C PRO A 1039 -31.45 20.52 4.23
N VAL A 1040 -30.24 20.13 4.64
CA VAL A 1040 -29.01 20.62 3.99
C VAL A 1040 -28.87 20.00 2.61
N ALA A 1041 -29.12 18.68 2.50
CA ALA A 1041 -29.11 18.00 1.21
C ALA A 1041 -30.20 18.54 0.26
N LEU A 1042 -31.41 18.80 0.78
CA LEU A 1042 -32.50 19.43 0.01
C LEU A 1042 -32.10 20.82 -0.51
N TYR A 1043 -31.57 21.68 0.37
CA TYR A 1043 -31.12 23.01 -0.01
C TYR A 1043 -30.00 22.98 -1.07
N VAL A 1044 -29.00 22.10 -0.91
CA VAL A 1044 -27.94 21.95 -1.93
C VAL A 1044 -28.50 21.43 -3.25
N ASN A 1045 -29.50 20.55 -3.22
CA ASN A 1045 -30.14 20.05 -4.44
C ASN A 1045 -30.87 21.17 -5.19
N GLU A 1046 -31.60 22.03 -4.49
CA GLU A 1046 -32.24 23.22 -5.09
C GLU A 1046 -31.22 24.18 -5.68
N LEU A 1047 -30.12 24.45 -4.96
CA LEU A 1047 -29.01 25.26 -5.47
C LEU A 1047 -28.42 24.67 -6.75
N ARG A 1048 -28.24 23.35 -6.82
CA ARG A 1048 -27.73 22.67 -8.02
C ARG A 1048 -28.73 22.78 -9.17
N ILE A 1049 -30.02 22.50 -8.94
CA ILE A 1049 -31.06 22.62 -9.96
C ILE A 1049 -31.12 24.04 -10.55
N ALA A 1050 -31.03 25.07 -9.69
CA ALA A 1050 -31.16 26.46 -10.11
C ALA A 1050 -29.86 27.05 -10.72
N PHE A 1051 -28.68 26.62 -10.26
CA PHE A 1051 -27.43 27.32 -10.52
C PHE A 1051 -26.25 26.45 -10.98
N GLU A 1052 -26.44 25.15 -11.25
CA GLU A 1052 -25.36 24.26 -11.71
C GLU A 1052 -24.71 24.76 -13.01
N HIS A 1053 -25.44 25.45 -13.90
CA HIS A 1053 -24.84 26.02 -15.12
C HIS A 1053 -23.78 27.09 -14.83
N MET A 1054 -23.84 27.75 -13.67
CA MET A 1054 -22.92 28.84 -13.29
C MET A 1054 -21.91 28.44 -12.21
N ALA A 1055 -22.28 27.55 -11.29
CA ALA A 1055 -21.50 27.25 -10.10
C ALA A 1055 -21.45 25.75 -9.78
N LEU A 1056 -20.45 25.38 -8.98
CA LEU A 1056 -20.30 24.07 -8.36
C LEU A 1056 -20.46 24.23 -6.84
N PHE A 1057 -21.23 23.35 -6.21
CA PHE A 1057 -21.57 23.40 -4.78
C PHE A 1057 -21.01 22.18 -4.06
N PHE A 1058 -20.14 22.44 -3.09
CA PHE A 1058 -19.35 21.47 -2.34
C PHE A 1058 -19.76 21.53 -0.87
N TYR A 1059 -20.14 20.40 -0.28
CA TYR A 1059 -20.56 20.34 1.12
C TYR A 1059 -20.26 18.97 1.73
N ASP A 1060 -20.23 18.90 3.05
CA ASP A 1060 -20.13 17.65 3.82
C ASP A 1060 -21.55 17.17 4.15
N GLY A 1061 -22.03 16.19 3.38
CA GLY A 1061 -23.32 15.55 3.56
C GLY A 1061 -23.40 14.64 4.79
N LEU A 1062 -22.38 14.60 5.64
CA LEU A 1062 -22.35 13.84 6.91
C LEU A 1062 -22.26 14.76 8.14
N GLY A 1063 -22.79 15.99 8.02
CA GLY A 1063 -22.99 16.90 9.17
C GLY A 1063 -22.12 18.15 9.19
N GLY A 1064 -21.51 18.54 8.07
CA GLY A 1064 -20.77 19.81 8.01
C GLY A 1064 -21.68 21.03 7.93
N ASP A 1065 -21.13 22.17 8.35
CA ASP A 1065 -21.81 23.45 8.49
C ASP A 1065 -21.44 24.46 7.39
N ILE A 1066 -20.67 24.05 6.39
CA ILE A 1066 -20.19 24.93 5.32
C ILE A 1066 -20.51 24.32 3.95
N ILE A 1067 -21.04 25.15 3.06
CA ILE A 1067 -21.13 24.88 1.62
C ILE A 1067 -20.14 25.82 0.90
N GLY A 1068 -19.12 25.24 0.27
CA GLY A 1068 -18.19 25.96 -0.59
C GLY A 1068 -18.73 26.07 -2.02
N VAL A 1069 -18.71 27.27 -2.58
CA VAL A 1069 -19.18 27.53 -3.95
C VAL A 1069 -18.00 27.94 -4.84
N LEU A 1070 -17.95 27.34 -6.02
CA LEU A 1070 -16.97 27.65 -7.05
C LEU A 1070 -17.67 28.04 -8.35
N TRP A 1071 -17.52 29.30 -8.78
CA TRP A 1071 -17.96 29.75 -10.11
C TRP A 1071 -17.23 28.99 -11.22
N LYS A 1072 -17.99 28.49 -12.20
CA LYS A 1072 -17.43 27.86 -13.41
C LYS A 1072 -16.73 28.93 -14.25
N PRO A 1073 -15.61 28.63 -14.94
CA PRO A 1073 -14.94 29.60 -15.80
C PRO A 1073 -15.87 30.24 -16.84
N THR A 1074 -16.74 29.43 -17.45
CA THR A 1074 -17.76 29.85 -18.43
C THR A 1074 -18.81 30.81 -17.88
N ALA A 1075 -18.92 30.94 -16.55
CA ALA A 1075 -19.81 31.91 -15.92
C ALA A 1075 -19.20 33.33 -15.89
N LYS A 1076 -17.88 33.49 -16.07
CA LYS A 1076 -17.24 34.81 -16.11
C LYS A 1076 -17.29 35.44 -17.50
N ASP A 1077 -17.44 34.62 -18.54
CA ASP A 1077 -17.44 35.08 -19.93
C ASP A 1077 -18.75 35.79 -20.31
N SER A 1078 -18.64 36.93 -20.98
CA SER A 1078 -19.78 37.58 -21.65
C SER A 1078 -20.25 36.74 -22.82
N CYS A 1079 -21.56 36.65 -23.06
CA CYS A 1079 -22.09 35.89 -24.19
C CYS A 1079 -23.20 36.65 -24.92
N ASP A 1080 -23.45 36.28 -26.18
CA ASP A 1080 -24.54 36.86 -26.97
C ASP A 1080 -25.91 36.64 -26.33
N LEU A 1081 -26.81 37.58 -26.59
CA LEU A 1081 -28.20 37.53 -26.14
C LEU A 1081 -28.95 36.36 -26.80
N LYS A 1082 -29.14 35.26 -26.05
CA LYS A 1082 -29.98 34.12 -26.41
C LYS A 1082 -30.88 33.77 -25.24
N VAL A 1083 -32.15 33.44 -25.52
CA VAL A 1083 -33.16 33.12 -24.49
C VAL A 1083 -32.68 32.05 -23.51
N THR A 1084 -32.00 31.02 -24.01
CA THR A 1084 -31.44 29.92 -23.19
C THR A 1084 -30.28 30.34 -22.27
N ARG A 1085 -29.73 31.54 -22.44
CA ARG A 1085 -28.57 32.06 -21.68
C ARG A 1085 -28.94 33.20 -20.74
N ILE A 1086 -30.20 33.62 -20.70
CA ILE A 1086 -30.70 34.68 -19.81
C ILE A 1086 -30.62 34.31 -18.31
N PRO A 1087 -30.92 33.06 -17.87
CA PRO A 1087 -30.96 32.75 -16.43
C PRO A 1087 -29.66 33.05 -15.69
N GLY A 1088 -29.74 33.93 -14.69
CA GLY A 1088 -28.59 34.37 -13.86
C GLY A 1088 -27.67 35.42 -14.52
N ARG A 1089 -28.05 35.98 -15.67
CA ARG A 1089 -27.29 37.00 -16.39
C ARG A 1089 -28.10 38.28 -16.57
N VAL A 1090 -27.40 39.42 -16.61
CA VAL A 1090 -27.95 40.74 -16.91
C VAL A 1090 -27.47 41.18 -18.28
N LEU A 1091 -28.31 41.95 -18.98
CA LEU A 1091 -27.93 42.59 -20.23
C LEU A 1091 -27.05 43.79 -19.93
N VAL A 1092 -25.84 43.79 -20.48
CA VAL A 1092 -24.94 44.94 -20.48
C VAL A 1092 -24.93 45.50 -21.90
N VAL A 1093 -25.38 46.74 -22.05
CA VAL A 1093 -25.46 47.42 -23.34
C VAL A 1093 -24.22 48.29 -23.49
N GLU A 1094 -23.21 47.74 -24.16
CA GLU A 1094 -22.10 48.52 -24.75
C GLU A 1094 -22.40 48.72 -26.26
N GLU A 1095 -21.40 48.94 -27.13
CA GLU A 1095 -21.61 49.07 -28.59
C GLU A 1095 -22.36 47.86 -29.20
N GLU A 1096 -22.27 46.67 -28.58
CA GLU A 1096 -23.10 45.50 -28.87
C GLU A 1096 -23.71 44.89 -27.58
N PRO A 1097 -24.99 44.48 -27.57
CA PRO A 1097 -25.66 43.92 -26.40
C PRO A 1097 -25.14 42.52 -26.03
N LYS A 1098 -24.54 42.39 -24.84
CA LYS A 1098 -24.03 41.12 -24.31
C LYS A 1098 -24.63 40.80 -22.94
N LEU A 1099 -24.78 39.51 -22.66
CA LEU A 1099 -25.19 39.00 -21.35
C LEU A 1099 -23.96 38.74 -20.47
N GLN A 1100 -23.97 39.30 -19.26
CA GLN A 1100 -22.96 39.08 -18.23
C GLN A 1100 -23.59 38.51 -16.96
N THR A 1101 -22.90 37.60 -16.27
CA THR A 1101 -23.42 36.98 -15.04
C THR A 1101 -23.55 37.99 -13.90
N ASN A 1102 -24.71 38.01 -13.25
CA ASN A 1102 -24.97 38.87 -12.08
C ASN A 1102 -24.67 38.11 -10.79
N PHE A 1103 -23.40 38.14 -10.37
CA PHE A 1103 -22.96 37.40 -9.17
C PHE A 1103 -23.63 37.90 -7.88
N SER A 1104 -23.94 39.20 -7.76
CA SER A 1104 -24.62 39.75 -6.57
C SER A 1104 -26.04 39.22 -6.42
N ALA A 1105 -26.81 39.16 -7.51
CA ALA A 1105 -28.17 38.61 -7.48
C ALA A 1105 -28.14 37.12 -7.13
N ALA A 1106 -27.22 36.34 -7.70
CA ALA A 1106 -27.07 34.93 -7.36
C ALA A 1106 -26.77 34.71 -5.87
N LEU A 1107 -25.95 35.57 -5.25
CA LEU A 1107 -25.68 35.50 -3.81
C LEU A 1107 -26.92 35.81 -2.96
N GLU A 1108 -27.75 36.75 -3.39
CA GLU A 1108 -29.03 37.06 -2.73
C GLU A 1108 -30.02 35.91 -2.87
N ASP A 1109 -30.11 35.30 -4.06
CA ASP A 1109 -30.95 34.13 -4.32
C ASP A 1109 -30.54 32.93 -3.45
N PHE A 1110 -29.23 32.68 -3.27
CA PHE A 1110 -28.76 31.64 -2.34
C PHE A 1110 -29.30 31.91 -0.93
N LYS A 1111 -29.23 33.16 -0.46
CA LYS A 1111 -29.73 33.54 0.86
C LYS A 1111 -31.26 33.43 0.97
N MET A 1112 -31.99 33.73 -0.10
CA MET A 1112 -33.45 33.60 -0.14
C MET A 1112 -33.87 32.13 -0.08
N LEU A 1113 -33.29 31.26 -0.91
CA LEU A 1113 -33.53 29.82 -0.88
C LEU A 1113 -33.20 29.23 0.51
N GLY A 1114 -32.10 29.65 1.13
CA GLY A 1114 -31.72 29.17 2.46
C GLY A 1114 -32.61 29.62 3.63
N ARG A 1115 -33.56 30.55 3.42
CA ARG A 1115 -34.47 31.06 4.47
C ARG A 1115 -35.74 30.24 4.65
N GLY A 1116 -36.08 29.36 3.72
CA GLY A 1116 -37.30 28.55 3.79
C GLY A 1116 -37.36 27.59 2.63
#